data_AF-A0A957VYV5-F1
#
_entry.id   AF-A0A957VYV5-F1
#
_cell.length_a   1.000
_cell.length_b   1.000
_cell.length_c   1.000
_cell.angle_alpha   90.00
_cell.angle_beta   90.00
_cell.angle_gamma   90.00
#
_symmetry.space_group_name_H-M   'P 1'
#
loop_
_entity.id
_entity.type
_entity.pdbx_description
1 polymer ?
#
loop_
_entity_poly.entity_id
_entity_poly.type
_entity_poly.pdbx_seq_one_letter_code
_entity_poly.pdbx_strand_id
1 'polypeptide(L)'
;MTTESKVPTSLLARSVDEQLRYFKAQLVGHKCLMETLKEVKDVESLTSYLTRLANAHCVPLNKLAELEFAPLLNRLGPTTRAKFNSGAKNLNGVSDWTAMTISVLEKLTQRQGLRYLTLYPWRNVLVREKLLRPHLAWCPSCYTEWRQAGQTLYNPLRWHLEVVEICPDHQQALCCHCPHPDCQRQLPLVNNTGKLGYCPHCRGWLGLAAAEHRRADPEWSWQLWLTSELTKMIIAAPHLPTDPQPQTLAHHLRASLETTGPNHAVGLARQIEMSSSVIYRCLNHAQPMRLDLLAKICFRLNQSLLDIFTAEIGGGETPAHRARPQTDVNILRQQLAPFLNGTPPCSARQVAQKLGVGSNVLKHHFPEQYQHLVERYEQRRQSQVKQKHEQLQHQLQMFLQSPETPPPSLREVARRLQIHPATLTDACPEACHSLSKKYLAYRQARRMRAVVGLKRILATDETPPPSVVEAAADLDENIKYLYKRFPELCRQITQRRSNYQPVPKTRRQLLDHAKIHRQFVAILAAEEKPPPSIAEVARRLNCSDGTLHDRHPDLCTQLYEQKAAYDQAQISGLPTKVAEILAANESPAPSVREIAGRLGVQAHLLRKICPDLCAEILRRAEAERQAAKQQRKDFLDQLLAEKSVPPPALTQVAKHLNCTDAGLAEQFPDESALIVQRYQAYKAAQKQSWQDALQSALTSDQTPPPTLNEVARQLGHANSKKLRFHFPELCRQIRQQRQAHLTDNYQKLQTQFEAILAENPAKPPPTLTEVARRLERDPSTLKRLCPVQAQALRARCQHHKEAKKLAAEQALQAILADEKEEPPAMKLLVKELGYTCDTLRRYFPELMADVLAKRQTFVKARSLQRQQQLEIAVRRLTKELYDQGLDPTLRQIGLRLPNHKMTIVPHIRQAWLETRQELGLPT
;
A
#
# COMPACT_ATOMS: atom_id res chain seq x y z
N MET A 1 11.22 35.80 32.10
CA MET A 1 12.60 35.43 32.46
C MET A 1 12.72 33.92 32.31
N THR A 2 13.27 33.47 31.18
CA THR A 2 13.51 32.06 30.87
C THR A 2 14.72 31.58 31.65
N THR A 3 14.60 30.47 32.38
CA THR A 3 15.75 29.72 32.89
C THR A 3 16.42 29.00 31.71
N GLU A 4 17.13 29.77 30.89
CA GLU A 4 18.19 29.23 30.06
C GLU A 4 19.22 28.60 31.01
N SER A 5 19.29 27.28 31.02
CA SER A 5 20.49 26.56 31.44
C SER A 5 21.64 27.06 30.56
N LYS A 6 22.35 28.09 31.03
CA LYS A 6 23.61 28.55 30.41
C LYS A 6 24.59 27.38 30.44
N VAL A 7 24.76 26.74 29.29
CA VAL A 7 25.88 25.84 29.06
C VAL A 7 27.15 26.70 29.03
N PRO A 8 28.23 26.34 29.76
CA PRO A 8 29.46 27.11 29.76
C PRO A 8 30.01 27.25 28.34
N THR A 9 30.38 28.46 27.95
CA THR A 9 30.96 28.81 26.64
C THR A 9 32.21 27.98 26.30
N SER A 10 32.80 27.30 27.28
CA SER A 10 33.94 26.38 27.15
C SER A 10 33.63 25.04 26.45
N LEU A 11 32.36 24.71 26.14
CA LEU A 11 31.97 23.46 25.46
C LEU A 11 32.00 23.54 23.93
N LEU A 12 31.96 24.75 23.35
CA LEU A 12 32.06 24.97 21.89
C LEU A 12 33.49 24.77 21.34
N ALA A 13 34.49 24.66 22.23
CA ALA A 13 35.91 24.49 21.89
C ALA A 13 36.43 23.04 22.06
N ARG A 14 35.58 22.08 22.45
CA ARG A 14 35.97 20.70 22.76
C ARG A 14 35.78 19.75 21.59
N SER A 15 36.53 18.65 21.58
CA SER A 15 36.41 17.62 20.54
C SER A 15 35.02 16.95 20.57
N VAL A 16 34.59 16.43 19.43
CA VAL A 16 33.29 15.76 19.26
C VAL A 16 33.11 14.61 20.28
N ASP A 17 34.18 13.92 20.66
CA ASP A 17 34.17 12.84 21.66
C ASP A 17 33.95 13.32 23.10
N GLU A 18 34.45 14.49 23.47
CA GLU A 18 34.22 15.08 24.80
C GLU A 18 32.79 15.61 24.94
N GLN A 19 32.24 16.17 23.85
CA GLN A 19 30.84 16.56 23.77
C GLN A 19 29.95 15.31 23.96
N LEU A 20 30.26 14.20 23.27
CA LEU A 20 29.56 12.91 23.39
C LEU A 20 29.59 12.30 24.80
N ARG A 21 30.71 12.39 25.53
CA ARG A 21 30.77 11.90 26.93
C ARG A 21 29.91 12.74 27.87
N TYR A 22 29.88 14.06 27.70
CA TYR A 22 28.97 14.95 28.42
C TYR A 22 27.50 14.64 28.09
N PHE A 23 27.20 14.33 26.81
CA PHE A 23 25.86 13.96 26.36
C PHE A 23 25.33 12.67 26.98
N LYS A 24 26.16 11.63 27.13
CA LYS A 24 25.77 10.36 27.79
C LYS A 24 25.35 10.55 29.25
N ALA A 25 25.89 11.56 29.94
CA ALA A 25 25.51 11.88 31.32
C ALA A 25 24.21 12.69 31.43
N GLN A 26 23.76 13.38 30.37
CA GLN A 26 22.63 14.32 30.41
C GLN A 26 21.32 13.82 29.74
N LEU A 27 21.32 12.67 29.07
CA LEU A 27 20.12 12.08 28.44
C LEU A 27 18.97 11.73 29.43
N VAL A 28 19.22 11.84 30.75
CA VAL A 28 18.34 11.38 31.84
C VAL A 28 17.19 12.38 32.18
N GLY A 29 17.18 13.60 31.62
CA GLY A 29 16.36 14.69 32.17
C GLY A 29 15.13 15.21 31.41
N HIS A 30 14.95 14.98 30.10
CA HIS A 30 14.00 15.78 29.30
C HIS A 30 12.51 15.38 29.39
N LYS A 31 11.75 16.04 30.27
CA LYS A 31 10.29 15.84 30.47
C LYS A 31 9.50 15.77 29.16
N CYS A 32 8.77 14.66 28.98
CA CYS A 32 7.73 14.54 27.97
C CYS A 32 6.57 15.47 28.34
N LEU A 33 5.95 16.13 27.37
CA LEU A 33 4.87 17.11 27.61
C LEU A 33 3.57 16.48 28.17
N MET A 34 3.52 15.16 28.38
CA MET A 34 2.36 14.49 28.99
C MET A 34 2.15 14.84 30.48
N GLU A 35 3.13 15.41 31.20
CA GLU A 35 3.08 15.49 32.67
C GLU A 35 2.73 16.88 33.26
N THR A 36 2.41 17.91 32.46
CA THR A 36 2.30 19.29 33.00
C THR A 36 0.98 20.04 32.77
N LEU A 37 -0.10 19.42 32.30
CA LEU A 37 -1.39 20.12 32.13
C LEU A 37 -2.55 19.31 32.73
N LYS A 38 -3.37 20.00 33.54
CA LYS A 38 -4.60 19.47 34.16
C LYS A 38 -5.64 18.99 33.13
N GLU A 39 -5.46 19.30 31.85
CA GLU A 39 -6.20 18.73 30.71
C GLU A 39 -5.22 18.55 29.53
N VAL A 40 -4.93 17.31 29.14
CA VAL A 40 -4.11 17.02 27.95
C VAL A 40 -4.97 17.27 26.71
N LYS A 41 -4.77 18.43 26.06
CA LYS A 41 -5.48 18.77 24.82
C LYS A 41 -5.01 17.94 23.62
N ASP A 42 -3.76 17.48 23.65
CA ASP A 42 -3.12 16.75 22.57
C ASP A 42 -1.87 15.99 23.00
N VAL A 43 -1.49 15.01 22.16
CA VAL A 43 -0.27 14.22 22.34
C VAL A 43 0.78 14.61 21.31
N GLU A 44 2.02 14.81 21.77
CA GLU A 44 3.19 15.05 20.93
C GLU A 44 3.55 13.82 20.09
N SER A 45 4.06 14.01 18.86
CA SER A 45 4.60 12.91 18.06
C SER A 45 6.02 12.52 18.47
N LEU A 46 6.38 11.25 18.30
CA LEU A 46 7.75 10.77 18.57
C LEU A 46 8.80 11.53 17.73
N THR A 47 8.48 11.87 16.48
CA THR A 47 9.37 12.69 15.62
C THR A 47 9.57 14.11 16.15
N SER A 48 8.53 14.71 16.75
CA SER A 48 8.64 16.01 17.43
C SER A 48 9.50 15.91 18.69
N TYR A 49 9.24 14.90 19.52
CA TYR A 49 10.01 14.64 20.73
C TYR A 49 11.49 14.47 20.42
N LEU A 50 11.84 13.68 19.39
CA LEU A 50 13.23 13.51 18.94
C LEU A 50 13.86 14.82 18.47
N THR A 51 13.10 15.66 17.77
CA THR A 51 13.57 16.97 17.31
C THR A 51 13.85 17.91 18.50
N ARG A 52 12.95 17.92 19.50
CA ARG A 52 13.17 18.67 20.76
C ARG A 52 14.33 18.14 21.56
N LEU A 53 14.48 16.82 21.67
CA LEU A 53 15.58 16.17 22.35
C LEU A 53 16.92 16.58 21.71
N ALA A 54 17.02 16.47 20.39
CA ALA A 54 18.19 16.91 19.63
C ALA A 54 18.49 18.40 19.85
N ASN A 55 17.47 19.26 19.80
CA ASN A 55 17.62 20.70 20.03
C ASN A 55 18.07 21.04 21.46
N ALA A 56 17.51 20.36 22.46
CA ALA A 56 17.88 20.59 23.86
C ALA A 56 19.31 20.12 24.17
N HIS A 57 19.78 19.11 23.43
CA HIS A 57 21.18 18.71 23.43
C HIS A 57 22.04 19.52 22.44
N CYS A 58 21.51 20.53 21.74
CA CYS A 58 22.25 21.33 20.77
C CYS A 58 22.97 20.51 19.67
N VAL A 59 22.44 19.33 19.34
CA VAL A 59 23.00 18.43 18.32
C VAL A 59 22.00 18.27 17.17
N PRO A 60 22.46 18.29 15.91
CA PRO A 60 21.60 17.94 14.78
C PRO A 60 21.00 16.54 14.93
N LEU A 61 19.70 16.37 14.67
CA LEU A 61 19.01 15.10 14.89
C LEU A 61 19.61 13.93 14.08
N ASN A 62 20.12 14.20 12.89
CA ASN A 62 20.83 13.20 12.09
C ASN A 62 22.13 12.72 12.77
N LYS A 63 22.82 13.57 13.52
CA LYS A 63 24.02 13.23 14.28
C LYS A 63 23.69 12.45 15.53
N LEU A 64 22.65 12.86 16.26
CA LEU A 64 22.12 12.06 17.37
C LEU A 64 21.73 10.64 16.91
N ALA A 65 21.06 10.55 15.76
CA ALA A 65 20.67 9.27 15.18
C ALA A 65 21.84 8.42 14.68
N GLU A 66 22.84 9.04 14.03
CA GLU A 66 24.02 8.35 13.52
C GLU A 66 24.89 7.78 14.64
N LEU A 67 25.06 8.53 15.73
CA LEU A 67 26.02 8.20 16.79
C LEU A 67 25.42 7.33 17.90
N GLU A 68 24.15 7.52 18.24
CA GLU A 68 23.53 6.81 19.37
C GLU A 68 22.46 5.80 18.93
N PHE A 69 21.61 6.12 17.95
CA PHE A 69 20.53 5.21 17.53
C PHE A 69 21.02 4.11 16.59
N ALA A 70 21.79 4.46 15.55
CA ALA A 70 22.21 3.52 14.51
C ALA A 70 23.07 2.36 15.03
N PRO A 71 24.03 2.54 15.97
CA PRO A 71 24.83 1.42 16.48
C PRO A 71 23.99 0.40 17.26
N LEU A 72 22.98 0.85 18.01
CA LEU A 72 22.09 -0.03 18.77
C LEU A 72 21.06 -0.72 17.88
N LEU A 73 20.55 -0.02 16.85
CA LEU A 73 19.67 -0.60 15.84
C LEU A 73 20.40 -1.62 14.95
N ASN A 74 21.67 -1.37 14.61
CA ASN A 74 22.50 -2.27 13.81
C ASN A 74 22.79 -3.62 14.49
N ARG A 75 22.83 -3.65 15.83
CA ARG A 75 22.92 -4.90 16.60
C ARG A 75 21.65 -5.75 16.52
N LEU A 76 20.53 -5.18 16.11
CA LEU A 76 19.23 -5.83 15.94
C LEU A 76 18.88 -6.10 14.46
N GLY A 77 19.67 -5.59 13.51
CA GLY A 77 19.57 -5.84 12.06
C GLY A 77 20.23 -4.73 11.21
N PRO A 78 20.63 -4.96 9.94
CA PRO A 78 21.40 -3.98 9.17
C PRO A 78 20.58 -2.72 8.80
N THR A 79 20.84 -1.62 9.50
CA THR A 79 20.22 -0.30 9.32
C THR A 79 21.22 0.74 8.83
N THR A 80 21.08 1.19 7.58
CA THR A 80 21.91 2.26 7.03
C THR A 80 21.35 3.64 7.39
N ARG A 81 22.21 4.66 7.38
CA ARG A 81 21.84 6.10 7.50
C ARG A 81 20.69 6.51 6.55
N ALA A 82 20.63 5.93 5.35
CA ALA A 82 19.53 6.15 4.40
C ALA A 82 18.20 5.54 4.89
N LYS A 83 18.23 4.38 5.58
CA LYS A 83 17.03 3.75 6.14
C LYS A 83 16.41 4.57 7.27
N PHE A 84 17.19 5.23 8.13
CA PHE A 84 16.65 6.09 9.19
C PHE A 84 15.87 7.29 8.61
N ASN A 85 16.46 8.03 7.66
CA ASN A 85 15.80 9.18 7.02
C ASN A 85 14.59 8.76 6.18
N SER A 86 14.67 7.65 5.44
CA SER A 86 13.55 7.12 4.64
C SER A 86 12.45 6.45 5.49
N GLY A 87 12.80 5.98 6.69
CA GLY A 87 11.94 5.28 7.66
C GLY A 87 11.32 6.20 8.70
N ALA A 88 11.72 7.48 8.76
CA ALA A 88 11.17 8.50 9.65
C ALA A 88 9.64 8.60 9.58
N LYS A 89 9.06 8.41 8.38
CA LYS A 89 7.60 8.38 8.18
C LYS A 89 6.89 7.27 8.97
N ASN A 90 7.58 6.18 9.27
CA ASN A 90 7.01 5.04 9.98
C ASN A 90 7.19 5.16 11.50
N LEU A 91 7.97 6.13 12.01
CA LEU A 91 8.28 6.24 13.44
C LEU A 91 7.04 6.52 14.31
N ASN A 92 6.05 7.22 13.76
CA ASN A 92 4.80 7.50 14.48
C ASN A 92 3.73 6.42 14.26
N GLY A 93 4.06 5.33 13.57
CA GLY A 93 3.11 4.33 13.05
C GLY A 93 2.99 3.06 13.89
N VAL A 94 2.51 1.99 13.24
CA VAL A 94 2.22 0.68 13.84
C VAL A 94 3.24 -0.40 13.48
N SER A 95 4.45 -0.01 13.06
CA SER A 95 5.39 -0.96 12.46
C SER A 95 6.34 -1.60 13.47
N ASP A 96 6.92 -2.76 13.12
CA ASP A 96 7.94 -3.42 13.96
C ASP A 96 9.19 -2.55 14.10
N TRP A 97 9.48 -1.75 13.07
CA TRP A 97 10.51 -0.70 13.10
C TRP A 97 10.23 0.34 14.20
N THR A 98 8.96 0.72 14.37
CA THR A 98 8.50 1.64 15.42
C THR A 98 8.73 1.04 16.79
N ALA A 99 8.32 -0.22 17.01
CA ALA A 99 8.56 -0.95 18.26
C ALA A 99 10.04 -0.98 18.65
N MET A 100 10.89 -1.33 17.68
CA MET A 100 12.34 -1.40 17.87
C MET A 100 12.92 -0.04 18.22
N THR A 101 12.51 1.02 17.52
CA THR A 101 12.99 2.38 17.78
C THR A 101 12.53 2.87 19.15
N ILE A 102 11.27 2.62 19.54
CA ILE A 102 10.76 2.94 20.88
C ILE A 102 11.63 2.25 21.94
N SER A 103 11.86 0.94 21.83
CA SER A 103 12.65 0.19 22.82
C SER A 103 14.08 0.74 22.97
N VAL A 104 14.72 1.11 21.87
CA VAL A 104 16.05 1.74 21.91
C VAL A 104 16.01 3.11 22.58
N LEU A 105 15.00 3.93 22.25
CA LEU A 105 14.87 5.27 22.80
C LEU A 105 14.53 5.26 24.30
N GLU A 106 13.65 4.36 24.74
CA GLU A 106 13.31 4.22 26.16
C GLU A 106 14.54 3.80 26.97
N LYS A 107 15.38 2.90 26.43
CA LYS A 107 16.66 2.52 27.03
C LYS A 107 17.67 3.68 27.08
N LEU A 108 17.78 4.46 26.01
CA LEU A 108 18.74 5.56 25.94
C LEU A 108 18.33 6.76 26.81
N THR A 109 17.04 7.07 26.82
CA THR A 109 16.51 8.24 27.53
C THR A 109 16.08 7.92 28.96
N GLN A 110 16.06 6.64 29.34
CA GLN A 110 15.52 6.14 30.61
C GLN A 110 14.06 6.57 30.86
N ARG A 111 13.34 6.94 29.80
CA ARG A 111 11.92 7.30 29.84
C ARG A 111 11.09 6.12 29.38
N GLN A 112 10.04 5.81 30.11
CA GLN A 112 9.05 4.81 29.71
C GLN A 112 7.87 5.50 29.02
N GLY A 113 7.10 4.73 28.24
CA GLY A 113 5.84 5.20 27.65
C GLY A 113 5.99 5.98 26.35
N LEU A 114 7.16 5.95 25.69
CA LEU A 114 7.37 6.61 24.39
C LEU A 114 6.48 6.01 23.29
N ARG A 115 6.00 4.78 23.49
CA ARG A 115 4.99 4.15 22.62
C ARG A 115 3.72 4.98 22.45
N TYR A 116 3.34 5.79 23.44
CA TYR A 116 2.13 6.61 23.39
C TYR A 116 2.29 7.90 22.58
N LEU A 117 3.51 8.26 22.19
CA LEU A 117 3.78 9.32 21.21
C LEU A 117 3.67 8.82 19.76
N THR A 118 3.12 7.62 19.58
CA THR A 118 2.97 6.93 18.29
C THR A 118 1.62 6.22 18.23
N LEU A 119 1.28 5.66 17.06
CA LEU A 119 0.08 4.83 16.90
C LEU A 119 0.33 3.35 17.26
N TYR A 120 1.50 2.99 17.79
CA TYR A 120 1.85 1.60 18.12
C TYR A 120 0.83 0.85 19.03
N PRO A 121 0.14 1.49 20.00
CA PRO A 121 -0.93 0.84 20.75
C PRO A 121 -2.04 0.25 19.85
N TRP A 122 -2.28 0.84 18.68
CA TRP A 122 -3.35 0.49 17.74
C TRP A 122 -2.92 -0.53 16.67
N ARG A 123 -1.75 -1.16 16.81
CA ARG A 123 -1.12 -1.98 15.74
C ARG A 123 -1.89 -3.22 15.32
N ASN A 124 -2.72 -3.78 16.20
CA ASN A 124 -3.47 -5.00 15.87
C ASN A 124 -4.75 -4.68 15.08
N VAL A 125 -5.24 -3.44 15.16
CA VAL A 125 -6.54 -3.04 14.59
C VAL A 125 -6.40 -2.12 13.38
N LEU A 126 -5.27 -1.42 13.23
CA LEU A 126 -5.00 -0.50 12.10
C LEU A 126 -3.96 -1.08 11.13
N VAL A 127 -4.20 -0.87 9.83
CA VAL A 127 -3.19 -1.16 8.80
C VAL A 127 -2.30 0.06 8.49
N ARG A 128 -1.14 -0.18 7.88
CA ARG A 128 -0.12 0.86 7.59
C ARG A 128 -0.50 1.72 6.38
N GLU A 129 -1.30 1.19 5.46
CA GLU A 129 -1.71 1.85 4.23
C GLU A 129 -2.57 3.08 4.51
N LYS A 130 -2.15 4.24 3.98
CA LYS A 130 -2.81 5.55 4.17
C LYS A 130 -3.00 5.99 5.62
N LEU A 131 -2.17 5.48 6.53
CA LEU A 131 -2.24 5.85 7.95
C LEU A 131 -1.53 7.19 8.21
N LEU A 132 -0.31 7.34 7.69
CA LEU A 132 0.58 8.48 7.95
C LEU A 132 0.94 9.19 6.65
N ARG A 133 0.89 10.52 6.69
CA ARG A 133 1.29 11.37 5.56
C ARG A 133 2.82 11.35 5.36
N PRO A 134 3.31 11.54 4.11
CA PRO A 134 4.75 11.51 3.81
C PRO A 134 5.50 12.80 4.17
N HIS A 135 4.81 13.92 4.42
CA HIS A 135 5.38 15.26 4.64
C HIS A 135 4.79 15.90 5.90
N LEU A 136 5.53 16.79 6.55
CA LEU A 136 5.02 17.51 7.73
C LEU A 136 3.81 18.36 7.34
N ALA A 137 2.75 18.27 8.13
CA ALA A 137 1.64 19.20 8.09
C ALA A 137 1.52 19.93 9.42
N TRP A 138 1.06 21.17 9.39
CA TRP A 138 0.96 22.00 10.59
C TRP A 138 -0.14 23.05 10.47
N CYS A 139 -0.56 23.57 11.61
CA CYS A 139 -1.43 24.73 11.69
C CYS A 139 -0.58 25.99 11.97
N PRO A 140 -0.54 26.99 11.08
CA PRO A 140 0.19 28.23 11.32
C PRO A 140 -0.30 28.98 12.55
N SER A 141 -1.62 28.98 12.79
CA SER A 141 -2.23 29.64 13.94
C SER A 141 -1.85 28.99 15.26
N CYS A 142 -1.83 27.65 15.35
CA CYS A 142 -1.32 26.93 16.52
C CYS A 142 0.13 27.33 16.82
N TYR A 143 1.01 27.33 15.83
CA TYR A 143 2.40 27.74 16.05
C TYR A 143 2.53 29.20 16.49
N THR A 144 1.73 30.10 15.93
CA THR A 144 1.73 31.51 16.29
C THR A 144 1.22 31.73 17.71
N GLU A 145 0.11 31.10 18.10
CA GLU A 145 -0.43 31.16 19.47
C GLU A 145 0.55 30.58 20.48
N TRP A 146 1.12 29.40 20.23
CA TRP A 146 2.11 28.81 21.14
C TRP A 146 3.35 29.69 21.28
N ARG A 147 3.80 30.31 20.18
CA ARG A 147 4.92 31.25 20.22
C ARG A 147 4.59 32.52 21.00
N GLN A 148 3.41 33.09 20.82
CA GLN A 148 2.94 34.29 21.54
C GLN A 148 2.74 34.00 23.04
N ALA A 149 2.23 32.82 23.37
CA ALA A 149 2.03 32.35 24.74
C ALA A 149 3.34 31.87 25.42
N GLY A 150 4.48 31.89 24.72
CA GLY A 150 5.76 31.39 25.24
C GLY A 150 5.76 29.89 25.54
N GLN A 151 4.84 29.13 24.94
CA GLN A 151 4.74 27.68 25.12
C GLN A 151 5.83 26.94 24.33
N THR A 152 6.21 25.76 24.82
CA THR A 152 7.16 24.91 24.12
C THR A 152 6.54 24.39 22.83
N LEU A 153 7.15 24.68 21.68
CA LEU A 153 6.67 24.21 20.38
C LEU A 153 6.86 22.69 20.26
N TYR A 154 5.81 22.02 19.78
CA TYR A 154 5.81 20.60 19.43
C TYR A 154 4.94 20.37 18.19
N ASN A 155 5.07 19.20 17.55
CA ASN A 155 4.13 18.75 16.52
C ASN A 155 3.21 17.70 17.12
N PRO A 156 1.89 17.95 17.18
CA PRO A 156 0.92 16.95 17.59
C PRO A 156 0.95 15.69 16.71
N LEU A 157 0.68 14.54 17.32
CA LEU A 157 0.58 13.26 16.62
C LEU A 157 -0.53 13.29 15.56
N ARG A 158 -1.67 13.95 15.83
CA ARG A 158 -2.79 14.06 14.88
C ARG A 158 -2.40 14.72 13.55
N TRP A 159 -1.45 15.64 13.53
CA TRP A 159 -0.94 16.27 12.30
C TRP A 159 -0.21 15.29 11.38
N HIS A 160 0.19 14.11 11.88
CA HIS A 160 0.89 13.10 11.09
C HIS A 160 -0.07 12.10 10.42
N LEU A 161 -1.34 12.07 10.81
CA LEU A 161 -2.35 11.21 10.21
C LEU A 161 -2.73 11.73 8.82
N GLU A 162 -2.75 10.86 7.80
CA GLU A 162 -3.10 11.27 6.43
C GLU A 162 -4.54 11.77 6.31
N VAL A 163 -5.44 11.22 7.14
CA VAL A 163 -6.88 11.50 7.10
C VAL A 163 -7.29 12.85 7.69
N VAL A 164 -6.41 13.50 8.45
CA VAL A 164 -6.69 14.77 9.14
C VAL A 164 -6.34 15.93 8.22
N GLU A 165 -7.32 16.63 7.69
CA GLU A 165 -7.06 17.72 6.73
C GLU A 165 -7.07 19.10 7.38
N ILE A 166 -7.72 19.22 8.54
CA ILE A 166 -7.96 20.49 9.22
C ILE A 166 -7.39 20.50 10.64
N CYS A 167 -7.13 21.70 11.15
CA CYS A 167 -6.96 21.95 12.57
C CYS A 167 -8.34 22.10 13.23
N PRO A 168 -8.66 21.35 14.31
CA PRO A 168 -9.94 21.49 14.99
C PRO A 168 -10.00 22.79 15.82
N ASP A 169 -8.86 23.28 16.31
CA ASP A 169 -8.78 24.46 17.18
C ASP A 169 -9.01 25.76 16.39
N HIS A 170 -8.51 25.82 15.16
CA HIS A 170 -8.55 27.00 14.30
C HIS A 170 -9.47 26.86 13.09
N GLN A 171 -10.10 25.69 12.94
CA GLN A 171 -11.01 25.35 11.84
C GLN A 171 -10.47 25.79 10.47
N GLN A 172 -9.23 25.42 10.19
CA GLN A 172 -8.53 25.76 8.94
C GLN A 172 -7.74 24.55 8.43
N ALA A 173 -7.52 24.50 7.12
CA ALA A 173 -6.71 23.45 6.51
C ALA A 173 -5.26 23.47 7.03
N LEU A 174 -4.68 22.29 7.26
CA LEU A 174 -3.27 22.18 7.62
C LEU A 174 -2.38 22.53 6.43
N CYS A 175 -1.36 23.34 6.67
CA CYS A 175 -0.34 23.67 5.67
C CYS A 175 0.64 22.50 5.52
N CYS A 176 1.11 22.27 4.29
CA CYS A 176 2.16 21.30 3.99
C CYS A 176 3.31 21.87 3.14
N HIS A 177 3.21 23.15 2.73
CA HIS A 177 4.23 23.89 1.99
C HIS A 177 4.69 25.10 2.79
N CYS A 178 5.97 25.42 2.70
CA CYS A 178 6.54 26.59 3.36
C CYS A 178 5.85 27.89 2.87
N PRO A 179 5.32 28.76 3.75
CA PRO A 179 4.57 29.95 3.34
C PRO A 179 5.43 31.03 2.68
N HIS A 180 6.75 30.95 2.82
CA HIS A 180 7.70 31.89 2.23
C HIS A 180 7.71 31.78 0.69
N PRO A 181 7.47 32.88 -0.05
CA PRO A 181 7.41 32.90 -1.52
C PRO A 181 8.65 32.29 -2.21
N ASP A 182 9.84 32.54 -1.65
CA ASP A 182 11.10 32.07 -2.22
C ASP A 182 11.39 30.58 -1.93
N CYS A 183 10.54 29.92 -1.12
CA CYS A 183 10.72 28.52 -0.77
C CYS A 183 9.58 27.65 -1.31
N GLN A 184 8.34 27.81 -0.81
CA GLN A 184 7.16 27.01 -1.20
C GLN A 184 7.36 25.47 -1.24
N ARG A 185 8.41 24.94 -0.59
CA ARG A 185 8.73 23.51 -0.59
C ARG A 185 7.90 22.76 0.45
N GLN A 186 7.60 21.50 0.16
CA GLN A 186 7.07 20.57 1.15
C GLN A 186 8.12 20.20 2.18
N LEU A 187 7.71 20.13 3.44
CA LEU A 187 8.62 19.90 4.56
C LEU A 187 8.79 18.41 4.86
N PRO A 188 10.02 17.93 5.11
CA PRO A 188 10.21 16.58 5.63
C PRO A 188 9.59 16.44 7.03
N LEU A 189 9.12 15.24 7.39
CA LEU A 189 8.56 14.94 8.71
C LEU A 189 9.53 15.16 9.86
N VAL A 190 10.83 15.03 9.57
CA VAL A 190 11.91 15.18 10.54
C VAL A 190 12.81 16.32 10.10
N ASN A 191 12.98 17.31 10.97
CA ASN A 191 13.85 18.45 10.74
C ASN A 191 15.25 18.18 11.31
N ASN A 192 16.24 17.94 10.44
CA ASN A 192 17.63 17.71 10.86
C ASN A 192 18.31 18.93 11.50
N THR A 193 17.76 20.14 11.30
CA THR A 193 18.27 21.38 11.93
C THR A 193 17.80 21.54 13.39
N GLY A 194 16.93 20.67 13.89
CA GLY A 194 16.48 20.65 15.29
C GLY A 194 15.42 21.70 15.66
N LYS A 195 15.12 22.68 14.79
CA LYS A 195 14.22 23.78 15.16
C LYS A 195 12.77 23.55 14.72
N LEU A 196 11.88 23.33 15.68
CA LEU A 196 10.43 23.23 15.44
C LEU A 196 9.81 24.59 15.11
N GLY A 197 8.80 24.60 14.24
CA GLY A 197 8.14 25.83 13.77
C GLY A 197 8.90 26.63 12.71
N TYR A 198 10.05 26.15 12.23
CA TYR A 198 10.85 26.80 11.19
C TYR A 198 11.12 25.88 10.00
N CYS A 199 11.18 26.46 8.81
CA CYS A 199 11.53 25.75 7.59
C CYS A 199 13.01 25.30 7.62
N PRO A 200 13.35 24.02 7.37
CA PRO A 200 14.74 23.54 7.31
C PRO A 200 15.49 24.06 6.08
N HIS A 201 14.78 24.56 5.06
CA HIS A 201 15.38 25.03 3.80
C HIS A 201 15.67 26.53 3.84
N CYS A 202 14.65 27.37 4.08
CA CYS A 202 14.82 28.84 4.11
C CYS A 202 14.99 29.41 5.52
N ARG A 203 14.87 28.60 6.59
CA ARG A 203 14.89 29.03 8.00
C ARG A 203 13.80 30.02 8.38
N GLY A 204 12.83 30.24 7.50
CA GLY A 204 11.68 31.10 7.75
C GLY A 204 10.70 30.49 8.76
N TRP A 205 10.03 31.35 9.53
CA TRP A 205 8.98 30.97 10.48
C TRP A 205 7.77 30.38 9.74
N LEU A 206 7.23 29.26 10.24
CA LEU A 206 6.11 28.54 9.62
C LEU A 206 4.72 29.03 10.05
N GLY A 207 4.65 29.85 11.09
CA GLY A 207 3.41 30.51 11.53
C GLY A 207 3.08 31.81 10.77
N LEU A 208 3.82 32.12 9.70
CA LEU A 208 3.47 33.20 8.78
C LEU A 208 2.18 32.83 8.05
N ALA A 209 1.11 33.60 8.32
CA ALA A 209 -0.18 33.42 7.67
C ALA A 209 0.01 33.60 6.14
N ALA A 210 -0.11 32.53 5.38
CA ALA A 210 -0.25 32.65 3.94
C ALA A 210 -1.64 33.25 3.69
N ALA A 211 -1.66 34.44 3.09
CA ALA A 211 -2.80 35.36 2.99
C ALA A 211 -4.05 34.83 2.24
N GLU A 212 -4.09 33.56 1.84
CA GLU A 212 -5.18 32.94 1.07
C GLU A 212 -5.59 31.56 1.60
N HIS A 213 -5.76 31.40 2.91
CA HIS A 213 -6.31 30.15 3.44
C HIS A 213 -7.85 30.20 3.40
N ARG A 214 -8.42 29.31 2.58
CA ARG A 214 -9.87 29.04 2.49
C ARG A 214 -10.49 29.04 3.88
N ARG A 215 -11.37 30.02 4.15
CA ARG A 215 -12.24 30.01 5.32
C ARG A 215 -13.11 28.75 5.27
N ALA A 216 -13.40 28.21 6.45
CA ALA A 216 -14.17 26.99 6.65
C ALA A 216 -15.35 26.88 5.67
N ASP A 217 -15.37 25.76 4.94
CA ASP A 217 -16.53 25.34 4.16
C ASP A 217 -17.59 24.85 5.16
N PRO A 218 -18.86 25.26 5.06
CA PRO A 218 -19.97 24.70 5.86
C PRO A 218 -20.05 23.17 5.82
N GLU A 219 -19.41 22.52 4.85
CA GLU A 219 -19.39 21.07 4.65
C GLU A 219 -18.29 20.32 5.44
N TRP A 220 -17.52 20.97 6.34
CA TRP A 220 -16.43 20.33 7.11
C TRP A 220 -16.85 19.54 8.37
N SER A 221 -18.15 19.31 8.55
CA SER A 221 -18.70 18.58 9.71
C SER A 221 -18.04 17.22 9.93
N TRP A 222 -17.77 16.48 8.86
CA TRP A 222 -17.04 15.20 8.90
C TRP A 222 -15.60 15.36 9.40
N GLN A 223 -14.85 16.36 8.91
CA GLN A 223 -13.44 16.56 9.29
C GLN A 223 -13.30 17.02 10.75
N LEU A 224 -14.22 17.84 11.24
CA LEU A 224 -14.26 18.28 12.64
C LEU A 224 -14.58 17.10 13.57
N TRP A 225 -15.60 16.30 13.22
CA TRP A 225 -15.93 15.06 13.95
C TRP A 225 -14.75 14.09 13.96
N LEU A 226 -14.18 13.80 12.79
CA LEU A 226 -13.08 12.86 12.61
C LEU A 226 -11.87 13.25 13.47
N THR A 227 -11.48 14.52 13.40
CA THR A 227 -10.29 15.01 14.11
C THR A 227 -10.51 14.99 15.63
N SER A 228 -11.72 15.26 16.10
CA SER A 228 -12.10 15.14 17.50
C SER A 228 -12.02 13.67 17.98
N GLU A 229 -12.62 12.74 17.24
CA GLU A 229 -12.60 11.31 17.60
C GLU A 229 -11.19 10.72 17.59
N LEU A 230 -10.35 11.10 16.63
CA LEU A 230 -8.95 10.68 16.58
C LEU A 230 -8.13 11.23 17.75
N THR A 231 -8.42 12.47 18.18
CA THR A 231 -7.75 13.09 19.32
C THR A 231 -8.12 12.36 20.61
N LYS A 232 -9.40 12.06 20.82
CA LYS A 232 -9.87 11.21 21.94
C LYS A 232 -9.19 9.84 21.93
N MET A 233 -9.14 9.19 20.77
CA MET A 233 -8.46 7.91 20.59
C MET A 233 -6.98 7.98 21.00
N ILE A 234 -6.25 8.98 20.53
CA ILE A 234 -4.83 9.15 20.84
C ILE A 234 -4.61 9.42 22.34
N ILE A 235 -5.43 10.28 22.95
CA ILE A 235 -5.33 10.62 24.38
C ILE A 235 -5.69 9.42 25.28
N ALA A 236 -6.66 8.59 24.89
CA ALA A 236 -7.10 7.44 25.68
C ALA A 236 -6.07 6.30 25.71
N ALA A 237 -5.15 6.21 24.73
CA ALA A 237 -4.25 5.08 24.56
C ALA A 237 -3.43 4.67 25.81
N PRO A 238 -2.89 5.59 26.64
CA PRO A 238 -2.18 5.24 27.88
C PRO A 238 -3.09 4.68 28.98
N HIS A 239 -4.39 4.97 28.92
CA HIS A 239 -5.38 4.59 29.93
C HIS A 239 -6.10 3.28 29.60
N LEU A 240 -5.80 2.67 28.46
CA LEU A 240 -6.37 1.39 28.07
C LEU A 240 -5.69 0.24 28.84
N PRO A 241 -6.46 -0.73 29.38
CA PRO A 241 -5.90 -1.86 30.11
C PRO A 241 -5.06 -2.78 29.20
N THR A 242 -5.45 -2.90 27.94
CA THR A 242 -4.74 -3.69 26.93
C THR A 242 -4.83 -3.02 25.56
N ASP A 243 -3.84 -3.28 24.70
CA ASP A 243 -3.90 -2.84 23.30
C ASP A 243 -5.15 -3.42 22.60
N PRO A 244 -5.89 -2.60 21.83
CA PRO A 244 -7.09 -3.04 21.13
C PRO A 244 -6.86 -4.29 20.27
N GLN A 245 -7.82 -5.22 20.30
CA GLN A 245 -7.75 -6.48 19.59
C GLN A 245 -8.68 -6.50 18.35
N PRO A 246 -8.27 -7.16 17.26
CA PRO A 246 -9.10 -7.27 16.05
C PRO A 246 -10.44 -7.97 16.29
N GLN A 247 -10.49 -8.88 17.27
CA GLN A 247 -11.70 -9.61 17.66
C GLN A 247 -12.72 -8.67 18.30
N THR A 248 -12.29 -7.77 19.18
CA THR A 248 -13.12 -6.74 19.81
C THR A 248 -13.70 -5.80 18.75
N LEU A 249 -12.87 -5.34 17.82
CA LEU A 249 -13.29 -4.54 16.67
C LEU A 249 -14.35 -5.28 15.82
N ALA A 250 -14.09 -6.54 15.46
CA ALA A 250 -15.00 -7.32 14.62
C ALA A 250 -16.32 -7.65 15.32
N HIS A 251 -16.28 -7.88 16.64
CA HIS A 251 -17.46 -8.11 17.47
C HIS A 251 -18.35 -6.87 17.55
N HIS A 252 -17.79 -5.73 17.94
CA HIS A 252 -18.56 -4.49 18.06
C HIS A 252 -19.09 -4.01 16.72
N LEU A 253 -18.27 -4.05 15.66
CA LEU A 253 -18.78 -3.74 14.31
C LEU A 253 -19.90 -4.68 13.88
N ARG A 254 -19.89 -5.96 14.30
CA ARG A 254 -20.98 -6.89 13.99
C ARG A 254 -22.23 -6.56 14.80
N ALA A 255 -22.10 -6.35 16.11
CA ALA A 255 -23.19 -5.98 17.00
C ALA A 255 -23.88 -4.68 16.53
N SER A 256 -23.10 -3.66 16.18
CA SER A 256 -23.59 -2.39 15.64
C SER A 256 -24.29 -2.51 14.29
N LEU A 257 -23.98 -3.56 13.52
CA LEU A 257 -24.63 -3.85 12.23
C LEU A 257 -25.88 -4.72 12.38
N GLU A 258 -25.96 -5.55 13.43
CA GLU A 258 -27.12 -6.37 13.75
C GLU A 258 -28.29 -5.51 14.26
N THR A 259 -28.02 -4.42 14.99
CA THR A 259 -29.05 -3.45 15.42
C THR A 259 -29.74 -2.70 14.28
N THR A 260 -29.19 -2.76 13.06
CA THR A 260 -29.76 -2.12 11.86
C THR A 260 -30.68 -3.03 11.02
N GLY A 261 -30.81 -4.33 11.32
CA GLY A 261 -31.75 -5.30 10.68
C GLY A 261 -31.09 -6.44 9.85
N PRO A 262 -31.80 -7.14 8.93
CA PRO A 262 -31.22 -8.19 8.07
C PRO A 262 -30.68 -7.66 6.70
N ASN A 263 -29.45 -8.06 6.31
CA ASN A 263 -28.68 -7.73 5.06
C ASN A 263 -27.71 -6.51 5.03
N HIS A 264 -27.23 -6.04 6.19
CA HIS A 264 -26.48 -4.77 6.30
C HIS A 264 -25.05 -4.71 5.74
N ALA A 265 -24.30 -5.81 5.65
CA ALA A 265 -22.92 -5.73 5.13
C ALA A 265 -22.86 -5.29 3.65
N VAL A 266 -23.88 -5.62 2.85
CA VAL A 266 -23.98 -5.21 1.44
C VAL A 266 -24.60 -3.82 1.32
N GLY A 267 -25.56 -3.47 2.18
CA GLY A 267 -26.16 -2.13 2.25
C GLY A 267 -25.14 -1.07 2.66
N LEU A 268 -24.39 -1.32 3.74
CA LEU A 268 -23.30 -0.47 4.22
C LEU A 268 -22.16 -0.38 3.19
N ALA A 269 -21.79 -1.50 2.55
CA ALA A 269 -20.80 -1.49 1.47
C ALA A 269 -21.23 -0.59 0.30
N ARG A 270 -22.52 -0.56 -0.05
CA ARG A 270 -23.05 0.34 -1.08
C ARG A 270 -23.09 1.81 -0.63
N GLN A 271 -23.51 2.07 0.61
CA GLN A 271 -23.59 3.43 1.16
C GLN A 271 -22.22 4.10 1.41
N ILE A 272 -21.18 3.30 1.69
CA ILE A 272 -19.80 3.80 1.88
C ILE A 272 -18.99 3.69 0.56
N GLU A 273 -19.61 3.26 -0.54
CA GLU A 273 -18.93 3.03 -1.84
C GLU A 273 -17.72 2.08 -1.72
N MET A 274 -17.82 1.08 -0.85
CA MET A 274 -16.76 0.13 -0.53
C MET A 274 -17.02 -1.26 -1.09
N SER A 275 -15.94 -2.00 -1.34
CA SER A 275 -16.07 -3.43 -1.64
C SER A 275 -16.57 -4.18 -0.41
N SER A 276 -17.68 -4.92 -0.56
CA SER A 276 -18.21 -5.82 0.47
C SER A 276 -17.17 -6.83 0.97
N SER A 277 -16.14 -7.13 0.19
CA SER A 277 -15.04 -8.01 0.57
C SER A 277 -14.17 -7.48 1.72
N VAL A 278 -14.02 -6.16 1.86
CA VAL A 278 -13.20 -5.54 2.93
C VAL A 278 -13.93 -5.63 4.26
N ILE A 279 -15.22 -5.28 4.26
CA ILE A 279 -16.10 -5.40 5.43
C ILE A 279 -16.24 -6.88 5.84
N TYR A 280 -16.49 -7.77 4.88
CA TYR A 280 -16.58 -9.21 5.14
C TYR A 280 -15.30 -9.78 5.75
N ARG A 281 -14.12 -9.34 5.29
CA ARG A 281 -12.83 -9.82 5.82
C ARG A 281 -12.58 -9.31 7.24
N CYS A 282 -12.88 -8.05 7.52
CA CYS A 282 -12.80 -7.52 8.89
C CYS A 282 -13.74 -8.30 9.83
N LEU A 283 -15.02 -8.43 9.46
CA LEU A 283 -16.04 -9.06 10.30
C LEU A 283 -15.81 -10.56 10.49
N ASN A 284 -15.40 -11.32 9.48
CA ASN A 284 -15.32 -12.79 9.58
C ASN A 284 -13.91 -13.32 9.86
N HIS A 285 -12.87 -12.53 9.59
CA HIS A 285 -11.48 -12.96 9.77
C HIS A 285 -10.70 -12.09 10.76
N ALA A 286 -11.38 -11.17 11.48
CA ALA A 286 -10.82 -10.30 12.50
C ALA A 286 -9.50 -9.66 12.02
N GLN A 287 -9.56 -9.02 10.84
CA GLN A 287 -8.40 -8.41 10.20
C GLN A 287 -8.34 -6.91 10.47
N PRO A 288 -7.14 -6.32 10.63
CA PRO A 288 -6.99 -4.87 10.78
C PRO A 288 -7.53 -4.11 9.57
N MET A 289 -8.01 -2.88 9.80
CA MET A 289 -8.62 -2.03 8.78
C MET A 289 -7.86 -0.72 8.60
N ARG A 290 -8.03 -0.08 7.44
CA ARG A 290 -7.52 1.28 7.23
C ARG A 290 -8.31 2.26 8.08
N LEU A 291 -7.62 3.21 8.70
CA LEU A 291 -8.22 4.21 9.58
C LEU A 291 -9.28 5.05 8.87
N ASP A 292 -9.03 5.44 7.62
CA ASP A 292 -9.98 6.24 6.82
C ASP A 292 -11.30 5.51 6.55
N LEU A 293 -11.25 4.19 6.38
CA LEU A 293 -12.43 3.36 6.14
C LEU A 293 -13.18 3.10 7.44
N LEU A 294 -12.44 2.81 8.52
CA LEU A 294 -13.04 2.59 9.83
C LEU A 294 -13.78 3.83 10.30
N ALA A 295 -13.16 5.01 10.23
CA ALA A 295 -13.81 6.24 10.65
C ALA A 295 -15.08 6.53 9.82
N LYS A 296 -15.09 6.21 8.52
CA LYS A 296 -16.28 6.38 7.66
C LYS A 296 -17.41 5.48 8.11
N ILE A 297 -17.10 4.25 8.50
CA ILE A 297 -18.08 3.31 9.07
C ILE A 297 -18.62 3.88 10.38
N CYS A 298 -17.75 4.28 11.32
CA CYS A 298 -18.14 4.82 12.62
C CYS A 298 -19.06 6.04 12.50
N PHE A 299 -18.73 7.00 11.63
CA PHE A 299 -19.57 8.18 11.40
C PHE A 299 -20.93 7.84 10.81
N ARG A 300 -20.99 6.90 9.86
CA ARG A 300 -22.26 6.48 9.27
C ARG A 300 -23.13 5.70 10.24
N LEU A 301 -22.52 4.95 11.16
CA LEU A 301 -23.21 4.25 12.24
C LEU A 301 -23.50 5.15 13.46
N ASN A 302 -23.07 6.42 13.42
CA ASN A 302 -23.14 7.36 14.54
C ASN A 302 -22.52 6.78 15.84
N GLN A 303 -21.38 6.09 15.71
CA GLN A 303 -20.65 5.50 16.83
C GLN A 303 -19.30 6.19 17.02
N SER A 304 -18.85 6.28 18.28
CA SER A 304 -17.51 6.76 18.58
C SER A 304 -16.45 5.78 18.08
N LEU A 305 -15.34 6.33 17.58
CA LEU A 305 -14.20 5.54 17.17
C LEU A 305 -13.54 4.85 18.37
N LEU A 306 -13.53 5.50 19.54
CA LEU A 306 -12.92 4.98 20.75
C LEU A 306 -13.77 3.85 21.37
N ASP A 307 -15.10 4.00 21.40
CA ASP A 307 -16.00 3.02 22.00
C ASP A 307 -15.93 1.66 21.29
N ILE A 308 -15.80 1.65 19.96
CA ILE A 308 -15.65 0.42 19.16
C ILE A 308 -14.38 -0.37 19.54
N PHE A 309 -13.37 0.29 20.08
CA PHE A 309 -12.13 -0.36 20.52
C PHE A 309 -12.12 -0.75 21.99
N THR A 310 -13.00 -0.17 22.81
CA THR A 310 -12.88 -0.17 24.27
C THR A 310 -14.08 -0.73 25.01
N ALA A 311 -15.24 -0.87 24.35
CA ALA A 311 -16.42 -1.44 24.99
C ALA A 311 -16.14 -2.88 25.49
N GLU A 312 -16.48 -3.14 26.74
CA GLU A 312 -16.31 -4.45 27.36
C GLU A 312 -17.14 -5.49 26.61
N ILE A 313 -16.50 -6.62 26.28
CA ILE A 313 -17.21 -7.79 25.78
C ILE A 313 -17.90 -8.39 27.00
N GLY A 314 -19.16 -8.02 27.25
CA GLY A 314 -20.01 -8.75 28.20
C GLY A 314 -19.91 -10.24 27.87
N GLY A 315 -19.66 -11.07 28.88
CA GLY A 315 -19.27 -12.48 28.78
C GLY A 315 -20.29 -13.42 28.15
N GLY A 316 -20.70 -13.13 26.92
CA GLY A 316 -21.43 -14.03 26.04
C GLY A 316 -20.43 -14.96 25.36
N GLU A 317 -20.72 -16.25 25.47
CA GLU A 317 -19.97 -17.34 24.87
C GLU A 317 -19.46 -17.02 23.47
N THR A 318 -18.17 -17.26 23.24
CA THR A 318 -17.59 -17.29 21.90
C THR A 318 -18.43 -18.23 21.02
N PRO A 319 -18.99 -17.80 19.88
CA PRO A 319 -19.64 -18.74 18.98
C PRO A 319 -18.57 -19.67 18.43
N ALA A 320 -18.60 -20.93 18.89
CA ALA A 320 -17.91 -22.03 18.26
C ALA A 320 -18.18 -22.00 16.75
N HIS A 321 -17.14 -22.29 15.96
CA HIS A 321 -17.17 -22.46 14.51
C HIS A 321 -18.56 -22.90 14.00
N ARG A 322 -19.34 -21.96 13.44
CA ARG A 322 -20.56 -22.32 12.72
C ARG A 322 -20.17 -23.19 11.53
N ALA A 323 -20.68 -24.41 11.53
CA ALA A 323 -20.77 -25.27 10.36
C ALA A 323 -21.43 -24.49 9.21
N ARG A 324 -20.97 -24.72 7.97
CA ARG A 324 -21.58 -24.13 6.76
C ARG A 324 -23.06 -24.50 6.71
N PRO A 325 -23.99 -23.57 6.45
CA PRO A 325 -25.38 -23.91 6.21
C PRO A 325 -25.45 -24.74 4.92
N GLN A 326 -25.99 -25.96 5.02
CA GLN A 326 -26.38 -26.77 3.88
C GLN A 326 -27.57 -26.06 3.23
N THR A 327 -27.35 -25.34 2.12
CA THR A 327 -28.43 -24.71 1.38
C THR A 327 -29.17 -25.80 0.60
N ASP A 328 -30.47 -25.94 0.84
CA ASP A 328 -31.30 -26.94 0.18
C ASP A 328 -31.36 -26.67 -1.34
N VAL A 329 -30.79 -27.59 -2.12
CA VAL A 329 -30.62 -27.46 -3.57
C VAL A 329 -31.98 -27.37 -4.28
N ASN A 330 -33.04 -27.94 -3.70
CA ASN A 330 -34.36 -27.94 -4.34
C ASN A 330 -35.03 -26.56 -4.28
N ILE A 331 -34.87 -25.84 -3.17
CA ILE A 331 -35.40 -24.47 -3.01
C ILE A 331 -34.67 -23.51 -3.96
N LEU A 332 -33.34 -23.66 -4.07
CA LEU A 332 -32.50 -22.90 -5.00
C LEU A 332 -32.90 -23.11 -6.46
N ARG A 333 -33.28 -24.33 -6.85
CA ARG A 333 -33.75 -24.64 -8.22
C ARG A 333 -35.04 -23.90 -8.55
N GLN A 334 -36.01 -23.88 -7.62
CA GLN A 334 -37.30 -23.22 -7.81
C GLN A 334 -37.14 -21.69 -7.91
N GLN A 335 -36.22 -21.11 -7.13
CA GLN A 335 -35.93 -19.67 -7.18
C GLN A 335 -35.10 -19.26 -8.41
N LEU A 336 -34.31 -20.16 -8.99
CA LEU A 336 -33.51 -19.91 -10.20
C LEU A 336 -34.36 -19.85 -11.48
N ALA A 337 -35.44 -20.65 -11.55
CA ALA A 337 -36.32 -20.77 -12.72
C ALA A 337 -36.80 -19.44 -13.34
N PRO A 338 -37.33 -18.47 -12.58
CA PRO A 338 -37.79 -17.19 -13.15
C PRO A 338 -36.67 -16.35 -13.78
N PHE A 339 -35.41 -16.52 -13.35
CA PHE A 339 -34.28 -15.75 -13.87
C PHE A 339 -33.70 -16.30 -15.16
N LEU A 340 -33.94 -17.57 -15.49
CA LEU A 340 -33.47 -18.19 -16.73
C LEU A 340 -34.13 -17.56 -17.97
N ASN A 341 -35.41 -17.23 -17.83
CA ASN A 341 -36.21 -16.70 -18.93
C ASN A 341 -36.55 -15.21 -18.83
N GLY A 342 -36.25 -14.55 -17.70
CA GLY A 342 -36.59 -13.16 -17.43
C GLY A 342 -36.00 -12.14 -18.41
N THR A 343 -36.81 -11.12 -18.74
CA THR A 343 -36.40 -9.94 -19.49
C THR A 343 -36.33 -8.73 -18.54
N PRO A 344 -35.22 -7.99 -18.47
CA PRO A 344 -33.99 -8.12 -19.27
C PRO A 344 -33.02 -9.21 -18.73
N PRO A 345 -32.24 -9.89 -19.60
CA PRO A 345 -31.37 -10.98 -19.18
C PRO A 345 -30.27 -10.47 -18.25
N CYS A 346 -30.11 -11.17 -17.12
CA CYS A 346 -29.20 -10.85 -16.03
C CYS A 346 -27.94 -11.73 -16.11
N SER A 347 -26.80 -11.21 -15.69
CA SER A 347 -25.58 -12.02 -15.58
C SER A 347 -25.72 -13.08 -14.48
N ALA A 348 -25.06 -14.22 -14.63
CA ALA A 348 -25.06 -15.27 -13.61
C ALA A 348 -24.61 -14.78 -12.21
N ARG A 349 -23.76 -13.74 -12.16
CA ARG A 349 -23.35 -13.08 -10.92
C ARG A 349 -24.46 -12.25 -10.28
N GLN A 350 -25.25 -11.53 -11.08
CA GLN A 350 -26.42 -10.77 -10.59
C GLN A 350 -27.52 -11.72 -10.09
N VAL A 351 -27.72 -12.84 -10.78
CA VAL A 351 -28.67 -13.88 -10.35
C VAL A 351 -28.21 -14.52 -9.04
N ALA A 352 -26.93 -14.89 -8.91
CA ALA A 352 -26.36 -15.40 -7.66
C ALA A 352 -26.53 -14.41 -6.49
N GLN A 353 -26.31 -13.11 -6.76
CA GLN A 353 -26.49 -12.05 -5.77
C GLN A 353 -27.96 -11.89 -5.33
N LYS A 354 -28.92 -12.00 -6.26
CA LYS A 354 -30.36 -11.94 -5.95
C LYS A 354 -30.83 -13.17 -5.16
N LEU A 355 -30.20 -14.31 -5.38
CA LEU A 355 -30.48 -15.57 -4.67
C LEU A 355 -29.70 -15.72 -3.34
N GLY A 356 -28.88 -14.74 -2.96
CA GLY A 356 -28.11 -14.79 -1.71
C GLY A 356 -27.00 -15.85 -1.69
N VAL A 357 -26.61 -16.40 -2.84
CA VAL A 357 -25.60 -17.47 -2.95
C VAL A 357 -24.36 -17.02 -3.74
N GLY A 358 -23.23 -17.70 -3.52
CA GLY A 358 -22.03 -17.45 -4.31
C GLY A 358 -22.20 -17.93 -5.77
N SER A 359 -21.62 -17.23 -6.74
CA SER A 359 -21.69 -17.64 -8.16
C SER A 359 -21.10 -19.03 -8.42
N ASN A 360 -20.15 -19.46 -7.59
CA ASN A 360 -19.58 -20.81 -7.64
C ASN A 360 -20.56 -21.89 -7.19
N VAL A 361 -21.56 -21.54 -6.35
CA VAL A 361 -22.63 -22.45 -5.93
C VAL A 361 -23.56 -22.73 -7.10
N LEU A 362 -23.99 -21.70 -7.84
CA LEU A 362 -24.78 -21.89 -9.06
C LEU A 362 -24.00 -22.68 -10.13
N LYS A 363 -22.70 -22.38 -10.31
CA LYS A 363 -21.84 -23.10 -11.25
C LYS A 363 -21.67 -24.58 -10.89
N HIS A 364 -21.61 -24.91 -9.61
CA HIS A 364 -21.38 -26.28 -9.12
C HIS A 364 -22.65 -27.11 -9.06
N HIS A 365 -23.78 -26.53 -8.64
CA HIS A 365 -25.04 -27.24 -8.45
C HIS A 365 -25.98 -27.19 -9.68
N PHE A 366 -25.83 -26.19 -10.57
CA PHE A 366 -26.71 -25.93 -11.71
C PHE A 366 -25.92 -25.51 -12.98
N PRO A 367 -25.01 -26.36 -13.49
CA PRO A 367 -24.06 -25.97 -14.55
C PRO A 367 -24.73 -25.57 -15.88
N GLU A 368 -25.76 -26.29 -16.31
CA GLU A 368 -26.48 -26.02 -17.58
C GLU A 368 -27.23 -24.68 -17.51
N GLN A 369 -27.94 -24.45 -16.40
CA GLN A 369 -28.70 -23.23 -16.16
C GLN A 369 -27.75 -22.02 -15.98
N TYR A 370 -26.57 -22.24 -15.39
CA TYR A 370 -25.50 -21.24 -15.31
C TYR A 370 -24.96 -20.87 -16.70
N GLN A 371 -24.70 -21.85 -17.58
CA GLN A 371 -24.25 -21.60 -18.94
C GLN A 371 -25.30 -20.84 -19.76
N HIS A 372 -26.56 -21.24 -19.68
CA HIS A 372 -27.66 -20.53 -20.35
C HIS A 372 -27.77 -19.04 -19.93
N LEU A 373 -27.59 -18.73 -18.65
CA LEU A 373 -27.54 -17.34 -18.16
C LEU A 373 -26.34 -16.55 -18.71
N VAL A 374 -25.18 -17.19 -18.83
CA VAL A 374 -23.97 -16.58 -19.37
C VAL A 374 -24.15 -16.28 -20.86
N GLU A 375 -24.56 -17.26 -21.64
CA GLU A 375 -24.75 -17.14 -23.10
C GLU A 375 -25.76 -16.04 -23.44
N ARG A 376 -26.91 -16.02 -22.76
CA ARG A 376 -27.95 -15.01 -23.02
C ARG A 376 -27.51 -13.60 -22.63
N TYR A 377 -26.75 -13.46 -21.54
CA TYR A 377 -26.18 -12.17 -21.14
C TYR A 377 -25.09 -11.71 -22.11
N GLU A 378 -24.26 -12.63 -22.60
CA GLU A 378 -23.23 -12.37 -23.60
C GLU A 378 -23.83 -11.94 -24.94
N GLN A 379 -24.89 -12.62 -25.40
CA GLN A 379 -25.64 -12.25 -26.61
C GLN A 379 -26.20 -10.82 -26.49
N ARG A 380 -26.87 -10.48 -25.38
CA ARG A 380 -27.36 -9.09 -25.16
C ARG A 380 -26.22 -8.09 -25.16
N ARG A 381 -25.10 -8.40 -24.49
CA ARG A 381 -23.94 -7.51 -24.45
C ARG A 381 -23.37 -7.29 -25.85
N GLN A 382 -23.24 -8.35 -26.66
CA GLN A 382 -22.78 -8.26 -28.04
C GLN A 382 -23.74 -7.43 -28.90
N SER A 383 -25.06 -7.63 -28.78
CA SER A 383 -26.06 -6.83 -29.49
C SER A 383 -26.04 -5.35 -29.10
N GLN A 384 -25.91 -5.04 -27.79
CA GLN A 384 -25.80 -3.65 -27.31
C GLN A 384 -24.52 -2.97 -27.79
N VAL A 385 -23.40 -3.70 -27.82
CA VAL A 385 -22.14 -3.19 -28.37
C VAL A 385 -22.30 -2.91 -29.85
N LYS A 386 -22.85 -3.86 -30.64
CA LYS A 386 -23.08 -3.68 -32.08
C LYS A 386 -23.99 -2.47 -32.38
N GLN A 387 -25.11 -2.37 -31.68
CA GLN A 387 -26.05 -1.24 -31.83
C GLN A 387 -25.38 0.10 -31.49
N LYS A 388 -24.54 0.15 -30.45
CA LYS A 388 -23.79 1.36 -30.10
C LYS A 388 -22.75 1.74 -31.17
N HIS A 389 -22.11 0.75 -31.79
CA HIS A 389 -21.16 0.99 -32.89
C HIS A 389 -21.88 1.52 -34.13
N GLU A 390 -23.03 0.94 -34.50
CA GLU A 390 -23.86 1.40 -35.63
C GLU A 390 -24.37 2.83 -35.40
N GLN A 391 -24.83 3.14 -34.18
CA GLN A 391 -25.24 4.50 -33.81
C GLN A 391 -24.09 5.52 -33.91
N LEU A 392 -22.89 5.16 -33.41
CA LEU A 392 -21.71 6.02 -33.49
C LEU A 392 -21.27 6.23 -34.94
N GLN A 393 -21.30 5.18 -35.77
CA GLN A 393 -20.97 5.26 -37.18
C GLN A 393 -21.93 6.21 -37.92
N HIS A 394 -23.24 6.10 -37.66
CA HIS A 394 -24.24 7.00 -38.24
C HIS A 394 -24.02 8.46 -37.80
N GLN A 395 -23.73 8.71 -36.53
CA GLN A 395 -23.42 10.05 -36.02
C GLN A 395 -22.16 10.64 -36.67
N LEU A 396 -21.09 9.85 -36.83
CA LEU A 396 -19.87 10.30 -37.51
C LEU A 396 -20.10 10.59 -39.00
N GLN A 397 -20.98 9.82 -39.65
CA GLN A 397 -21.36 10.06 -41.05
C GLN A 397 -22.16 11.37 -41.22
N MET A 398 -23.04 11.70 -40.26
CA MET A 398 -23.71 13.00 -40.23
C MET A 398 -22.72 14.16 -40.11
N PHE A 399 -21.69 14.05 -39.27
CA PHE A 399 -20.63 15.07 -39.19
C PHE A 399 -19.78 15.16 -40.47
N LEU A 400 -19.56 14.04 -41.17
CA LEU A 400 -18.88 14.03 -42.47
C LEU A 400 -19.67 14.78 -43.55
N GLN A 401 -21.00 14.66 -43.53
CA GLN A 401 -21.90 15.28 -44.50
C GLN A 401 -22.28 16.73 -44.14
N SER A 402 -21.94 17.19 -42.93
CA SER A 402 -22.20 18.58 -42.51
C SER A 402 -21.50 19.61 -43.43
N PRO A 403 -22.21 20.69 -43.84
CA PRO A 403 -21.66 21.82 -44.58
C PRO A 403 -20.90 22.84 -43.70
N GLU A 404 -20.66 22.52 -42.42
CA GLU A 404 -19.96 23.40 -41.47
C GLU A 404 -18.55 23.79 -41.97
N THR A 405 -18.27 25.10 -42.00
CA THR A 405 -16.94 25.67 -42.29
C THR A 405 -16.48 26.52 -41.10
N PRO A 406 -15.33 26.21 -40.47
CA PRO A 406 -14.40 25.12 -40.76
C PRO A 406 -14.98 23.72 -40.45
N PRO A 407 -14.64 22.68 -41.23
CA PRO A 407 -15.07 21.32 -40.91
C PRO A 407 -14.55 20.90 -39.52
N PRO A 408 -15.32 20.14 -38.73
CA PRO A 408 -14.93 19.80 -37.36
C PRO A 408 -13.76 18.80 -37.38
N SER A 409 -12.76 19.04 -36.53
CA SER A 409 -11.65 18.09 -36.35
C SER A 409 -12.10 16.85 -35.57
N LEU A 410 -11.40 15.72 -35.69
CA LEU A 410 -11.71 14.50 -34.92
C LEU A 410 -11.78 14.76 -33.40
N ARG A 411 -10.94 15.66 -32.87
CA ARG A 411 -10.97 16.05 -31.45
C ARG A 411 -12.22 16.86 -31.09
N GLU A 412 -12.71 17.68 -32.00
CA GLU A 412 -13.92 18.48 -31.80
C GLU A 412 -15.17 17.60 -31.90
N VAL A 413 -15.23 16.67 -32.84
CA VAL A 413 -16.29 15.66 -32.93
C VAL A 413 -16.32 14.79 -31.67
N ALA A 414 -15.16 14.33 -31.20
CA ALA A 414 -15.02 13.58 -29.96
C ALA A 414 -15.53 14.37 -28.73
N ARG A 415 -15.21 15.66 -28.66
CA ARG A 415 -15.68 16.57 -27.61
C ARG A 415 -17.20 16.76 -27.66
N ARG A 416 -17.78 16.97 -28.85
CA ARG A 416 -19.24 17.14 -29.04
C ARG A 416 -20.01 15.86 -28.66
N LEU A 417 -19.44 14.70 -28.93
CA LEU A 417 -20.00 13.40 -28.55
C LEU A 417 -19.69 12.99 -27.09
N GLN A 418 -18.90 13.77 -26.36
CA GLN A 418 -18.42 13.45 -24.99
C GLN A 418 -17.73 12.08 -24.87
N ILE A 419 -17.03 11.65 -25.94
CA ILE A 419 -16.34 10.36 -25.99
C ILE A 419 -14.85 10.61 -26.19
N HIS A 420 -14.00 9.83 -25.53
CA HIS A 420 -12.56 9.95 -25.68
C HIS A 420 -12.13 9.61 -27.14
N PRO A 421 -11.22 10.39 -27.78
CA PRO A 421 -10.84 10.18 -29.18
C PRO A 421 -10.31 8.78 -29.51
N ALA A 422 -9.63 8.14 -28.56
CA ALA A 422 -9.15 6.76 -28.71
C ALA A 422 -10.31 5.77 -28.85
N THR A 423 -11.37 5.92 -28.05
CA THR A 423 -12.57 5.06 -28.10
C THR A 423 -13.32 5.16 -29.41
N LEU A 424 -13.33 6.33 -30.05
CA LEU A 424 -13.90 6.52 -31.38
C LEU A 424 -13.04 5.88 -32.48
N THR A 425 -11.71 5.97 -32.32
CA THR A 425 -10.75 5.38 -33.28
C THR A 425 -10.81 3.85 -33.24
N ASP A 426 -10.97 3.27 -32.05
CA ASP A 426 -11.11 1.82 -31.84
C ASP A 426 -12.48 1.30 -32.33
N ALA A 427 -13.55 2.09 -32.18
CA ALA A 427 -14.90 1.70 -32.57
C ALA A 427 -15.19 1.86 -34.07
N CYS A 428 -14.72 2.94 -34.70
CA CYS A 428 -15.04 3.26 -36.11
C CYS A 428 -13.84 3.93 -36.83
N PRO A 429 -12.78 3.16 -37.16
CA PRO A 429 -11.53 3.70 -37.68
C PRO A 429 -11.68 4.39 -39.05
N GLU A 430 -12.50 3.85 -39.96
CA GLU A 430 -12.67 4.37 -41.32
C GLU A 430 -13.37 5.74 -41.36
N ALA A 431 -14.41 5.92 -40.55
CA ALA A 431 -15.13 7.19 -40.41
C ALA A 431 -14.22 8.26 -39.77
N CYS A 432 -13.42 7.89 -38.76
CA CYS A 432 -12.44 8.78 -38.13
C CYS A 432 -11.32 9.22 -39.10
N HIS A 433 -10.86 8.29 -39.95
CA HIS A 433 -9.89 8.58 -41.01
C HIS A 433 -10.44 9.58 -42.03
N SER A 434 -11.69 9.35 -42.47
CA SER A 434 -12.39 10.22 -43.42
C SER A 434 -12.58 11.65 -42.88
N LEU A 435 -12.95 11.80 -41.60
CA LEU A 435 -13.09 13.12 -40.95
C LEU A 435 -11.75 13.86 -40.89
N SER A 436 -10.70 13.11 -40.53
CA SER A 436 -9.33 13.65 -40.47
C SER A 436 -8.83 14.08 -41.85
N LYS A 437 -9.17 13.32 -42.90
CA LYS A 437 -8.84 13.66 -44.29
C LYS A 437 -9.57 14.94 -44.76
N LYS A 438 -10.87 15.08 -44.48
CA LYS A 438 -11.65 16.30 -44.79
C LYS A 438 -11.07 17.54 -44.10
N TYR A 439 -10.73 17.43 -42.81
CA TYR A 439 -10.11 18.52 -42.05
C TYR A 439 -8.71 18.89 -42.56
N LEU A 440 -7.91 17.89 -42.96
CA LEU A 440 -6.58 18.10 -43.52
C LEU A 440 -6.65 18.87 -44.85
N ALA A 441 -7.58 18.49 -45.74
CA ALA A 441 -7.80 19.18 -47.01
C ALA A 441 -8.18 20.65 -46.80
N TYR A 442 -9.10 20.94 -45.87
CA TYR A 442 -9.45 22.32 -45.52
C TYR A 442 -8.23 23.11 -45.00
N ARG A 443 -7.40 22.51 -44.13
CA ARG A 443 -6.21 23.18 -43.60
C ARG A 443 -5.18 23.49 -44.70
N GLN A 444 -5.02 22.61 -45.68
CA GLN A 444 -4.15 22.84 -46.83
C GLN A 444 -4.69 23.98 -47.71
N ALA A 445 -5.98 23.96 -48.04
CA ALA A 445 -6.63 25.03 -48.83
C ALA A 445 -6.54 26.39 -48.11
N ARG A 446 -6.83 26.43 -46.81
CA ARG A 446 -6.70 27.63 -45.96
C ARG A 446 -5.27 28.19 -45.98
N ARG A 447 -4.26 27.33 -45.88
CA ARG A 447 -2.84 27.73 -45.97
C ARG A 447 -2.52 28.36 -47.33
N MET A 448 -2.99 27.78 -48.43
CA MET A 448 -2.75 28.31 -49.77
C MET A 448 -3.41 29.67 -49.97
N ARG A 449 -4.66 29.85 -49.53
CA ARG A 449 -5.35 31.15 -49.59
C ARG A 449 -4.61 32.24 -48.82
N ALA A 450 -4.17 31.94 -47.60
CA ALA A 450 -3.43 32.90 -46.77
C ALA A 450 -2.08 33.31 -47.39
N VAL A 451 -1.33 32.38 -48.00
CA VAL A 451 -0.06 32.71 -48.68
C VAL A 451 -0.29 33.59 -49.90
N VAL A 452 -1.23 33.20 -50.76
CA VAL A 452 -1.54 33.95 -51.99
C VAL A 452 -2.06 35.35 -51.64
N GLY A 453 -2.94 35.43 -50.64
CA GLY A 453 -3.50 36.69 -50.15
C GLY A 453 -2.47 37.63 -49.54
N LEU A 454 -1.59 37.15 -48.65
CA LEU A 454 -0.52 37.96 -48.08
C LEU A 454 0.47 38.45 -49.15
N LYS A 455 0.80 37.61 -50.14
CA LYS A 455 1.65 38.03 -51.27
C LYS A 455 0.98 39.09 -52.14
N ARG A 456 -0.34 38.99 -52.36
CA ARG A 456 -1.12 39.99 -53.08
C ARG A 456 -1.09 41.34 -52.35
N ILE A 457 -1.33 41.36 -51.04
CA ILE A 457 -1.30 42.57 -50.20
C ILE A 457 0.09 43.21 -50.16
N LEU A 458 1.14 42.39 -50.21
CA LEU A 458 2.51 42.91 -50.32
C LEU A 458 2.81 43.53 -51.69
N ALA A 459 2.11 43.10 -52.74
CA ALA A 459 2.29 43.57 -54.12
C ALA A 459 1.39 44.78 -54.48
N THR A 460 0.41 45.14 -53.66
CA THR A 460 -0.47 46.30 -53.90
C THR A 460 0.16 47.62 -53.48
N ASP A 461 -0.01 48.67 -54.28
CA ASP A 461 0.53 50.03 -54.05
C ASP A 461 -0.43 50.97 -53.32
N GLU A 462 -1.18 50.44 -52.35
CA GLU A 462 -2.10 51.22 -51.53
C GLU A 462 -1.34 52.16 -50.57
N THR A 463 -1.80 53.42 -50.48
CA THR A 463 -1.31 54.42 -49.53
C THR A 463 -2.47 54.96 -48.69
N PRO A 464 -2.44 54.82 -47.35
CA PRO A 464 -1.37 54.24 -46.54
C PRO A 464 -1.27 52.71 -46.67
N PRO A 465 -0.06 52.12 -46.58
CA PRO A 465 0.13 50.68 -46.67
C PRO A 465 -0.62 49.91 -45.55
N PRO A 466 -1.30 48.82 -45.89
CA PRO A 466 -2.15 48.07 -44.96
C PRO A 466 -1.33 47.43 -43.83
N SER A 467 -1.90 47.38 -42.63
CA SER A 467 -1.27 46.73 -41.46
C SER A 467 -1.48 45.23 -41.50
N VAL A 468 -0.71 44.48 -40.70
CA VAL A 468 -0.97 43.03 -40.51
C VAL A 468 -2.37 42.78 -39.93
N VAL A 469 -2.95 43.75 -39.23
CA VAL A 469 -4.32 43.68 -38.69
C VAL A 469 -5.36 43.84 -39.81
N GLU A 470 -5.17 44.83 -40.68
CA GLU A 470 -6.02 45.05 -41.86
C GLU A 470 -5.89 43.88 -42.86
N ALA A 471 -4.67 43.41 -43.10
CA ALA A 471 -4.43 42.23 -43.93
C ALA A 471 -5.06 40.94 -43.37
N ALA A 472 -5.17 40.81 -42.05
CA ALA A 472 -5.87 39.69 -41.43
C ALA A 472 -7.39 39.80 -41.59
N ALA A 473 -7.93 41.01 -41.54
CA ALA A 473 -9.35 41.27 -41.80
C ALA A 473 -9.72 41.00 -43.27
N ASP A 474 -8.89 41.44 -44.22
CA ASP A 474 -9.11 41.24 -45.66
C ASP A 474 -9.06 39.78 -46.10
N LEU A 475 -8.30 38.96 -45.36
CA LEU A 475 -8.18 37.52 -45.60
C LEU A 475 -9.20 36.70 -44.82
N ASP A 476 -10.01 37.32 -43.95
CA ASP A 476 -10.86 36.66 -42.96
C ASP A 476 -10.09 35.60 -42.15
N GLU A 477 -8.91 36.00 -41.67
CA GLU A 477 -7.95 35.12 -41.01
C GLU A 477 -7.53 35.62 -39.63
N ASN A 478 -7.17 34.69 -38.74
CA ASN A 478 -6.73 35.07 -37.39
C ASN A 478 -5.30 35.61 -37.42
N ILE A 479 -5.08 36.81 -36.85
CA ILE A 479 -3.75 37.46 -36.76
C ILE A 479 -2.69 36.53 -36.15
N LYS A 480 -3.02 35.78 -35.09
CA LYS A 480 -2.09 34.81 -34.45
C LYS A 480 -1.74 33.65 -35.39
N TYR A 481 -2.67 33.22 -36.24
CA TYR A 481 -2.40 32.17 -37.24
C TYR A 481 -1.42 32.66 -38.29
N LEU A 482 -1.57 33.89 -38.78
CA LEU A 482 -0.67 34.50 -39.77
C LEU A 482 0.75 34.66 -39.22
N TYR A 483 0.93 35.24 -38.02
CA TYR A 483 2.25 35.36 -37.40
C TYR A 483 2.93 34.01 -37.15
N LYS A 484 2.15 33.00 -36.71
CA LYS A 484 2.70 31.68 -36.40
C LYS A 484 3.10 30.91 -37.65
N ARG A 485 2.37 31.05 -38.76
CA ARG A 485 2.57 30.23 -39.96
C ARG A 485 3.35 30.93 -41.07
N PHE A 486 3.31 32.26 -41.11
CA PHE A 486 3.95 33.11 -42.12
C PHE A 486 4.64 34.33 -41.48
N PRO A 487 5.58 34.12 -40.54
CA PRO A 487 6.22 35.21 -39.79
C PRO A 487 6.94 36.20 -40.70
N GLU A 488 7.53 35.72 -41.80
CA GLU A 488 8.33 36.55 -42.71
C GLU A 488 7.47 37.48 -43.57
N LEU A 489 6.34 37.00 -44.09
CA LEU A 489 5.39 37.85 -44.83
C LEU A 489 4.76 38.91 -43.91
N CYS A 490 4.48 38.56 -42.65
CA CYS A 490 3.97 39.53 -41.67
C CYS A 490 5.01 40.62 -41.34
N ARG A 491 6.30 40.27 -41.27
CA ARG A 491 7.39 41.24 -41.08
C ARG A 491 7.50 42.20 -42.25
N GLN A 492 7.40 41.72 -43.49
CA GLN A 492 7.46 42.57 -44.68
C GLN A 492 6.32 43.59 -44.74
N ILE A 493 5.09 43.20 -44.39
CA ILE A 493 3.94 44.12 -44.29
C ILE A 493 4.18 45.17 -43.20
N THR A 494 4.68 44.73 -42.05
CA THR A 494 5.01 45.62 -40.93
C THR A 494 6.08 46.64 -41.33
N GLN A 495 7.11 46.21 -42.07
CA GLN A 495 8.19 47.05 -42.55
C GLN A 495 7.72 48.07 -43.61
N ARG A 496 6.80 47.66 -44.51
CA ARG A 496 6.17 48.57 -45.48
C ARG A 496 5.37 49.68 -44.78
N ARG A 497 4.67 49.35 -43.70
CA ARG A 497 3.92 50.34 -42.90
C ARG A 497 4.82 51.23 -42.03
N SER A 498 5.91 50.71 -41.48
CA SER A 498 6.85 51.52 -40.69
C SER A 498 7.60 52.57 -41.51
N ASN A 499 7.77 52.33 -42.82
CA ASN A 499 8.46 53.26 -43.72
C ASN A 499 7.57 54.42 -44.20
N TYR A 500 6.26 54.42 -43.88
CA TYR A 500 5.33 55.48 -44.24
C TYR A 500 5.23 56.52 -43.11
N GLN A 501 5.73 57.74 -43.31
CA GLN A 501 5.70 58.84 -42.34
C GLN A 501 4.47 59.77 -42.54
N PRO A 502 3.60 59.97 -41.53
CA PRO A 502 2.52 60.97 -41.60
C PRO A 502 2.95 62.34 -41.04
N VAL A 503 2.42 63.42 -41.65
CA VAL A 503 2.60 64.84 -41.29
C VAL A 503 1.96 65.17 -39.92
N PRO A 504 2.56 66.03 -39.07
CA PRO A 504 2.03 66.31 -37.73
C PRO A 504 0.81 67.25 -37.74
N LYS A 505 -0.26 66.89 -37.03
CA LYS A 505 -1.40 67.78 -36.75
C LYS A 505 -1.17 68.52 -35.42
N THR A 506 -1.12 69.85 -35.47
CA THR A 506 -1.16 70.73 -34.30
C THR A 506 -2.58 70.88 -33.75
N ARG A 507 -2.79 70.58 -32.46
CA ARG A 507 -3.95 71.05 -31.70
C ARG A 507 -3.54 71.33 -30.25
N ARG A 508 -3.23 72.59 -29.93
CA ARG A 508 -3.05 73.06 -28.55
C ARG A 508 -4.38 73.65 -28.07
N GLN A 509 -4.96 73.04 -27.04
CA GLN A 509 -5.96 73.66 -26.17
C GLN A 509 -5.28 74.09 -24.86
N LEU A 510 -5.81 75.17 -24.29
CA LEU A 510 -5.25 75.97 -23.20
C LEU A 510 -4.86 75.16 -21.96
N LEU A 511 -3.57 75.21 -21.58
CA LEU A 511 -3.05 74.81 -20.28
C LEU A 511 -2.61 76.07 -19.51
N ASP A 512 -2.94 76.14 -18.23
CA ASP A 512 -2.51 77.21 -17.32
C ASP A 512 -1.01 77.04 -16.96
N HIS A 513 -0.16 77.63 -17.80
CA HIS A 513 1.30 77.49 -17.72
C HIS A 513 1.91 78.09 -16.45
N ALA A 514 1.26 79.07 -15.81
CA ALA A 514 1.76 79.68 -14.58
C ALA A 514 1.65 78.74 -13.37
N LYS A 515 0.70 77.81 -13.39
CA LYS A 515 0.57 76.75 -12.38
C LYS A 515 1.61 75.65 -12.58
N ILE A 516 1.81 75.24 -13.82
CA ILE A 516 2.79 74.20 -14.20
C ILE A 516 4.21 74.64 -13.82
N HIS A 517 4.59 75.88 -14.13
CA HIS A 517 5.90 76.42 -13.75
C HIS A 517 6.14 76.36 -12.23
N ARG A 518 5.17 76.81 -11.42
CA ARG A 518 5.29 76.84 -9.94
C ARG A 518 5.43 75.44 -9.35
N GLN A 519 4.68 74.47 -9.88
CA GLN A 519 4.74 73.09 -9.42
C GLN A 519 6.04 72.39 -9.88
N PHE A 520 6.56 72.70 -11.07
CA PHE A 520 7.83 72.14 -11.54
C PHE A 520 9.01 72.63 -10.68
N VAL A 521 9.05 73.93 -10.35
CA VAL A 521 10.06 74.49 -9.42
C VAL A 521 10.00 73.82 -8.05
N ALA A 522 8.80 73.55 -7.52
CA ALA A 522 8.64 72.85 -6.25
C ALA A 522 9.20 71.41 -6.27
N ILE A 523 9.07 70.71 -7.40
CA ILE A 523 9.61 69.35 -7.57
C ILE A 523 11.15 69.37 -7.61
N LEU A 524 11.76 70.36 -8.26
CA LEU A 524 13.22 70.50 -8.32
C LEU A 524 13.84 70.88 -6.96
N ALA A 525 13.12 71.68 -6.17
CA ALA A 525 13.56 72.09 -4.84
C ALA A 525 13.45 70.98 -3.78
N ALA A 526 12.67 69.92 -4.04
CA ALA A 526 12.44 68.84 -3.07
C ALA A 526 13.62 67.85 -2.93
N GLU A 527 14.67 67.96 -3.76
CA GLU A 527 15.87 67.10 -3.76
C GLU A 527 15.56 65.58 -3.61
N GLU A 528 14.54 65.09 -4.31
CA GLU A 528 14.18 63.66 -4.30
C GLU A 528 15.37 62.79 -4.78
N LYS A 529 15.74 61.76 -4.01
CA LYS A 529 16.78 60.77 -4.35
C LYS A 529 16.14 59.38 -4.53
N PRO A 530 16.13 58.78 -5.74
CA PRO A 530 16.74 59.27 -6.99
C PRO A 530 15.94 60.40 -7.66
N PRO A 531 16.61 61.30 -8.43
CA PRO A 531 15.94 62.38 -9.14
C PRO A 531 14.87 61.86 -10.13
N PRO A 532 13.64 62.43 -10.14
CA PRO A 532 12.56 62.00 -11.03
C PRO A 532 12.90 62.24 -12.50
N SER A 533 12.35 61.43 -13.41
CA SER A 533 12.55 61.62 -14.85
C SER A 533 11.64 62.72 -15.41
N ILE A 534 11.99 63.31 -16.55
CA ILE A 534 11.16 64.36 -17.13
C ILE A 534 9.74 63.90 -17.49
N ALA A 535 9.59 62.62 -17.87
CA ALA A 535 8.31 61.98 -18.12
C ALA A 535 7.51 61.74 -16.81
N GLU A 536 8.19 61.49 -15.70
CA GLU A 536 7.58 61.40 -14.37
C GLU A 536 7.05 62.78 -13.95
N VAL A 537 7.86 63.81 -14.11
CA VAL A 537 7.49 65.19 -13.80
C VAL A 537 6.34 65.67 -14.69
N ALA A 538 6.38 65.37 -16.00
CA ALA A 538 5.28 65.65 -16.93
C ALA A 538 3.96 65.00 -16.49
N ARG A 539 4.01 63.75 -16.01
CA ARG A 539 2.84 63.04 -15.50
C ARG A 539 2.29 63.65 -14.20
N ARG A 540 3.18 64.04 -13.27
CA ARG A 540 2.80 64.70 -12.01
C ARG A 540 2.16 66.08 -12.25
N LEU A 541 2.58 66.77 -13.32
CA LEU A 541 2.07 68.07 -13.74
C LEU A 541 0.89 67.98 -14.72
N ASN A 542 0.47 66.75 -15.07
CA ASN A 542 -0.60 66.45 -16.02
C ASN A 542 -0.42 67.17 -17.37
N CYS A 543 0.81 67.21 -17.89
CA CYS A 543 1.16 67.79 -19.19
C CYS A 543 2.03 66.83 -20.01
N SER A 544 2.22 67.11 -21.30
CA SER A 544 3.18 66.33 -22.10
C SER A 544 4.62 66.76 -21.80
N ASP A 545 5.54 65.82 -21.95
CA ASP A 545 6.99 66.05 -21.95
C ASP A 545 7.40 67.16 -22.92
N GLY A 546 6.85 67.15 -24.14
CA GLY A 546 7.07 68.22 -25.13
C GLY A 546 6.59 69.59 -24.66
N THR A 547 5.54 69.66 -23.82
CA THR A 547 5.08 70.96 -23.27
C THR A 547 6.07 71.50 -22.24
N LEU A 548 6.72 70.64 -21.45
CA LEU A 548 7.75 71.06 -20.50
C LEU A 548 9.02 71.51 -21.22
N HIS A 549 9.45 70.78 -22.25
CA HIS A 549 10.60 71.13 -23.06
C HIS A 549 10.42 72.46 -23.81
N ASP A 550 9.23 72.69 -24.39
CA ASP A 550 8.96 73.90 -25.18
C ASP A 550 8.79 75.16 -24.32
N ARG A 551 8.32 75.03 -23.07
CA ARG A 551 7.90 76.18 -22.25
C ARG A 551 8.77 76.42 -21.01
N HIS A 552 9.48 75.40 -20.53
CA HIS A 552 10.34 75.46 -19.35
C HIS A 552 11.70 74.75 -19.58
N PRO A 553 12.45 75.13 -20.64
CA PRO A 553 13.71 74.46 -21.00
C PRO A 553 14.77 74.54 -19.90
N ASP A 554 14.79 75.64 -19.13
CA ASP A 554 15.78 75.87 -18.08
C ASP A 554 15.59 74.88 -16.90
N LEU A 555 14.34 74.67 -16.48
CA LEU A 555 13.99 73.70 -15.43
C LEU A 555 14.24 72.26 -15.88
N CYS A 556 14.01 71.98 -17.17
CA CYS A 556 14.35 70.69 -17.77
C CYS A 556 15.86 70.44 -17.69
N THR A 557 16.67 71.45 -18.04
CA THR A 557 18.14 71.38 -18.02
C THR A 557 18.66 71.14 -16.60
N GLN A 558 18.11 71.85 -15.61
CA GLN A 558 18.47 71.66 -14.20
C GLN A 558 18.14 70.25 -13.70
N LEU A 559 17.01 69.66 -14.10
CA LEU A 559 16.67 68.27 -13.78
C LEU A 559 17.68 67.29 -14.42
N TYR A 560 18.09 67.56 -15.66
CA TYR A 560 19.07 66.74 -16.36
C TYR A 560 20.45 66.80 -15.68
N GLU A 561 20.87 67.97 -15.22
CA GLU A 561 22.14 68.15 -14.50
C GLU A 561 22.13 67.43 -13.14
N GLN A 562 21.06 67.57 -12.36
CA GLN A 562 20.90 66.84 -11.09
C GLN A 562 20.91 65.32 -11.29
N LYS A 563 20.25 64.84 -12.35
CA LYS A 563 20.24 63.42 -12.71
C LYS A 563 21.62 62.93 -13.18
N ALA A 564 22.31 63.72 -14.00
CA ALA A 564 23.65 63.41 -14.48
C ALA A 564 24.67 63.35 -13.32
N ALA A 565 24.61 64.28 -12.38
CA ALA A 565 25.47 64.29 -11.20
C ALA A 565 25.21 63.06 -10.29
N TYR A 566 23.94 62.70 -10.07
CA TYR A 566 23.55 61.51 -9.32
C TYR A 566 24.03 60.21 -10.01
N ASP A 567 23.83 60.10 -11.32
CA ASP A 567 24.26 58.93 -12.10
C ASP A 567 25.79 58.82 -12.13
N GLN A 568 26.51 59.93 -12.30
CA GLN A 568 27.98 59.95 -12.30
C GLN A 568 28.59 59.56 -10.94
N ALA A 569 27.96 59.95 -9.83
CA ALA A 569 28.34 59.51 -8.49
C ALA A 569 28.18 57.99 -8.29
N GLN A 570 27.16 57.37 -8.89
CA GLN A 570 26.94 55.91 -8.84
C GLN A 570 27.88 55.12 -9.77
N ILE A 571 28.37 55.74 -10.86
CA ILE A 571 29.17 55.09 -11.92
C ILE A 571 30.66 54.97 -11.56
N SER A 572 31.21 55.91 -10.80
CA SER A 572 32.66 56.06 -10.57
C SER A 572 33.37 54.84 -9.92
N GLY A 573 32.64 53.91 -9.29
CA GLY A 573 33.20 52.72 -8.62
C GLY A 573 32.89 51.37 -9.27
N LEU A 574 32.14 51.32 -10.39
CA LEU A 574 31.71 50.06 -11.02
C LEU A 574 32.84 49.28 -11.72
N PRO A 575 33.76 49.91 -12.51
CA PRO A 575 34.82 49.17 -13.20
C PRO A 575 35.76 48.41 -12.25
N THR A 576 36.12 49.03 -11.12
CA THR A 576 36.99 48.43 -10.09
C THR A 576 36.35 47.19 -9.47
N LYS A 577 35.06 47.25 -9.13
CA LYS A 577 34.30 46.12 -8.56
C LYS A 577 34.15 44.96 -9.56
N VAL A 578 33.99 45.25 -10.85
CA VAL A 578 33.94 44.20 -11.89
C VAL A 578 35.31 43.54 -12.06
N ALA A 579 36.39 44.31 -12.01
CA ALA A 579 37.76 43.78 -12.08
C ALA A 579 38.10 42.89 -10.86
N GLU A 580 37.67 43.25 -9.65
CA GLU A 580 37.83 42.43 -8.44
C GLU A 580 37.12 41.07 -8.57
N ILE A 581 35.88 41.05 -9.08
CA ILE A 581 35.13 39.80 -9.30
C ILE A 581 35.80 38.93 -10.36
N LEU A 582 36.38 39.53 -11.40
CA LEU A 582 37.15 38.82 -12.43
C LEU A 582 38.48 38.25 -11.90
N ALA A 583 39.11 38.93 -10.94
CA ALA A 583 40.33 38.47 -10.29
C ALA A 583 40.10 37.27 -9.36
N ALA A 584 38.88 37.10 -8.84
CA ALA A 584 38.51 36.03 -7.92
C ALA A 584 38.48 34.61 -8.54
N ASN A 585 38.59 34.48 -9.88
CA ASN A 585 38.67 33.19 -10.60
C ASN A 585 37.61 32.14 -10.17
N GLU A 586 36.35 32.58 -10.01
CA GLU A 586 35.23 31.68 -9.72
C GLU A 586 34.99 30.70 -10.88
N SER A 587 34.86 29.40 -10.58
CA SER A 587 34.44 28.36 -11.55
C SER A 587 33.14 27.70 -11.09
N PRO A 588 32.06 27.70 -11.90
CA PRO A 588 31.98 28.17 -13.28
C PRO A 588 31.99 29.71 -13.41
N ALA A 589 32.49 30.20 -14.55
CA ALA A 589 32.60 31.64 -14.82
C ALA A 589 31.24 32.35 -14.71
N PRO A 590 31.10 33.36 -13.83
CA PRO A 590 29.83 34.05 -13.62
C PRO A 590 29.41 34.85 -14.86
N SER A 591 28.11 34.83 -15.18
CA SER A 591 27.62 35.55 -16.36
C SER A 591 27.60 37.07 -16.16
N VAL A 592 27.67 37.84 -17.24
CA VAL A 592 27.54 39.32 -17.20
C VAL A 592 26.25 39.75 -16.47
N ARG A 593 25.17 38.97 -16.57
CA ARG A 593 23.90 39.23 -15.89
C ARG A 593 23.95 38.96 -14.38
N GLU A 594 24.75 37.99 -13.97
CA GLU A 594 24.95 37.60 -12.58
C GLU A 594 25.85 38.59 -11.85
N ILE A 595 26.90 39.06 -12.51
CA ILE A 595 27.74 40.17 -12.03
C ILE A 595 26.91 41.46 -11.93
N ALA A 596 26.05 41.74 -12.90
CA ALA A 596 25.12 42.86 -12.85
C ALA A 596 24.19 42.79 -11.62
N GLY A 597 23.64 41.60 -11.35
CA GLY A 597 22.81 41.34 -10.17
C GLY A 597 23.56 41.53 -8.85
N ARG A 598 24.80 41.04 -8.75
CA ARG A 598 25.65 41.21 -7.54
C ARG A 598 25.98 42.68 -7.27
N LEU A 599 26.08 43.49 -8.32
CA LEU A 599 26.39 44.92 -8.24
C LEU A 599 25.14 45.82 -8.17
N GLY A 600 23.93 45.24 -8.21
CA GLY A 600 22.67 46.00 -8.18
C GLY A 600 22.42 46.87 -9.42
N VAL A 601 23.10 46.59 -10.54
CA VAL A 601 23.02 47.37 -11.78
C VAL A 601 22.44 46.56 -12.92
N GLN A 602 21.95 47.26 -13.95
CA GLN A 602 21.43 46.61 -15.15
C GLN A 602 22.56 46.11 -16.05
N ALA A 603 22.43 44.90 -16.61
CA ALA A 603 23.50 44.28 -17.41
C ALA A 603 23.86 45.08 -18.69
N HIS A 604 22.94 45.84 -19.25
CA HIS A 604 23.22 46.72 -20.39
C HIS A 604 24.13 47.90 -20.02
N LEU A 605 24.06 48.36 -18.76
CA LEU A 605 24.86 49.46 -18.25
C LEU A 605 26.31 49.03 -18.09
N LEU A 606 26.56 47.82 -17.59
CA LEU A 606 27.90 47.23 -17.54
C LEU A 606 28.53 47.07 -18.94
N ARG A 607 27.75 46.66 -19.94
CA ARG A 607 28.25 46.56 -21.33
C ARG A 607 28.62 47.91 -21.93
N LYS A 608 27.93 48.97 -21.51
CA LYS A 608 28.18 50.34 -21.99
C LYS A 608 29.38 50.98 -21.28
N ILE A 609 29.56 50.71 -19.99
CA ILE A 609 30.58 51.35 -19.14
C ILE A 609 31.92 50.61 -19.18
N CYS A 610 31.92 49.28 -19.19
CA CYS A 610 33.13 48.45 -19.17
C CYS A 610 33.05 47.31 -20.21
N PRO A 611 33.12 47.64 -21.52
CA PRO A 611 33.00 46.68 -22.61
C PRO A 611 34.12 45.63 -22.60
N ASP A 612 35.36 46.03 -22.27
CA ASP A 612 36.53 45.14 -22.29
C ASP A 612 36.46 44.06 -21.21
N LEU A 613 36.02 44.42 -20.00
CA LEU A 613 35.81 43.48 -18.90
C LEU A 613 34.65 42.52 -19.22
N CYS A 614 33.59 43.01 -19.87
CA CYS A 614 32.51 42.16 -20.35
C CYS A 614 32.97 41.19 -21.45
N ALA A 615 33.88 41.60 -22.34
CA ALA A 615 34.47 40.73 -23.36
C ALA A 615 35.37 39.64 -22.72
N GLU A 616 36.13 39.99 -21.68
CA GLU A 616 36.93 39.02 -20.89
C GLU A 616 36.05 37.94 -20.25
N ILE A 617 34.94 38.32 -19.61
CA ILE A 617 33.97 37.38 -19.00
C ILE A 617 33.44 36.40 -20.04
N LEU A 618 33.05 36.91 -21.21
CA LEU A 618 32.52 36.09 -22.30
C LEU A 618 33.58 35.12 -22.84
N ARG A 619 34.83 35.57 -23.00
CA ARG A 619 35.94 34.73 -23.48
C ARG A 619 36.24 33.59 -22.51
N ARG A 620 36.27 33.86 -21.19
CA ARG A 620 36.46 32.82 -20.16
C ARG A 620 35.32 31.81 -20.16
N ALA A 621 34.07 32.28 -20.20
CA ALA A 621 32.89 31.41 -20.26
C ALA A 621 32.84 30.57 -21.55
N GLU A 622 33.43 31.05 -22.64
CA GLU A 622 33.57 30.29 -23.89
C GLU A 622 34.69 29.25 -23.81
N ALA A 623 35.85 29.60 -23.24
CA ALA A 623 36.95 28.67 -23.01
C ALA A 623 36.54 27.50 -22.10
N GLU A 624 35.84 27.78 -20.98
CA GLU A 624 35.31 26.73 -20.09
C GLU A 624 34.28 25.82 -20.79
N ARG A 625 33.41 26.39 -21.63
CA ARG A 625 32.44 25.61 -22.43
C ARG A 625 33.14 24.69 -23.43
N GLN A 626 34.21 25.15 -24.09
CA GLN A 626 34.99 24.32 -25.01
C GLN A 626 35.75 23.21 -24.27
N ALA A 627 36.37 23.52 -23.13
CA ALA A 627 37.03 22.51 -22.29
C ALA A 627 36.06 21.42 -21.81
N ALA A 628 34.85 21.80 -21.35
CA ALA A 628 33.82 20.85 -20.96
C ALA A 628 33.30 20.02 -22.14
N LYS A 629 33.22 20.60 -23.34
CA LYS A 629 32.88 19.86 -24.56
C LYS A 629 33.97 18.82 -24.90
N GLN A 630 35.25 19.20 -24.82
CA GLN A 630 36.35 18.28 -25.08
C GLN A 630 36.39 17.13 -24.06
N GLN A 631 36.22 17.41 -22.77
CA GLN A 631 36.17 16.39 -21.73
C GLN A 631 35.05 15.36 -21.96
N ARG A 632 33.87 15.82 -22.44
CA ARG A 632 32.77 14.91 -22.80
C ARG A 632 33.14 14.03 -23.98
N LYS A 633 33.82 14.58 -24.99
CA LYS A 633 34.28 13.83 -26.16
C LYS A 633 35.28 12.73 -25.77
N ASP A 634 36.30 13.10 -24.99
CA ASP A 634 37.33 12.16 -24.55
C ASP A 634 36.72 10.98 -23.76
N PHE A 635 35.71 11.26 -22.93
CA PHE A 635 34.97 10.23 -22.20
C PHE A 635 34.16 9.31 -23.14
N LEU A 636 33.51 9.84 -24.17
CA LEU A 636 32.77 9.04 -25.16
C LEU A 636 33.71 8.13 -25.95
N ASP A 637 34.86 8.66 -26.38
CA ASP A 637 35.87 7.90 -27.13
C ASP A 637 36.46 6.77 -26.26
N GLN A 638 36.77 7.07 -25.00
CA GLN A 638 37.22 6.05 -24.04
C GLN A 638 36.17 4.94 -23.85
N LEU A 639 34.89 5.31 -23.72
CA LEU A 639 33.80 4.36 -23.51
C LEU A 639 33.57 3.49 -24.74
N LEU A 640 33.72 4.05 -25.94
CA LEU A 640 33.67 3.29 -27.20
C LEU A 640 34.85 2.33 -27.33
N ALA A 641 36.03 2.68 -26.83
CA ALA A 641 37.21 1.83 -26.83
C ALA A 641 37.13 0.65 -25.83
N GLU A 642 36.59 0.88 -24.63
CA GLU A 642 36.68 -0.06 -23.49
C GLU A 642 35.85 -1.36 -23.64
N LYS A 643 34.99 -1.47 -24.66
CA LYS A 643 34.13 -2.64 -24.96
C LYS A 643 33.49 -3.32 -23.73
N SER A 644 32.97 -2.54 -22.78
CA SER A 644 32.35 -3.06 -21.56
C SER A 644 31.08 -3.90 -21.83
N VAL A 645 30.89 -4.95 -21.04
CA VAL A 645 29.68 -5.79 -21.02
C VAL A 645 29.11 -5.80 -19.60
N PRO A 646 27.89 -5.29 -19.34
CA PRO A 646 26.94 -4.78 -20.33
C PRO A 646 27.30 -3.38 -20.85
N PRO A 647 27.10 -3.09 -22.15
CA PRO A 647 27.30 -1.75 -22.68
C PRO A 647 26.33 -0.77 -22.01
N PRO A 648 26.77 0.43 -21.60
CA PRO A 648 25.92 1.40 -20.95
C PRO A 648 24.92 2.02 -21.94
N ALA A 649 23.72 2.33 -21.48
CA ALA A 649 22.74 3.04 -22.29
C ALA A 649 23.13 4.51 -22.44
N LEU A 650 22.80 5.15 -23.58
CA LEU A 650 23.07 6.57 -23.82
C LEU A 650 22.53 7.48 -22.69
N THR A 651 21.39 7.12 -22.11
CA THR A 651 20.80 7.82 -20.96
C THR A 651 21.62 7.70 -19.67
N GLN A 652 22.35 6.61 -19.46
CA GLN A 652 23.26 6.46 -18.31
C GLN A 652 24.53 7.27 -18.53
N VAL A 653 25.06 7.26 -19.76
CA VAL A 653 26.22 8.07 -20.16
C VAL A 653 25.91 9.55 -20.01
N ALA A 654 24.77 10.02 -20.52
CA ALA A 654 24.33 11.41 -20.39
C ALA A 654 24.17 11.85 -18.93
N LYS A 655 23.63 10.98 -18.06
CA LYS A 655 23.54 11.26 -16.62
C LYS A 655 24.91 11.40 -15.96
N HIS A 656 25.88 10.57 -16.34
CA HIS A 656 27.23 10.66 -15.79
C HIS A 656 27.94 11.96 -16.20
N LEU A 657 27.67 12.43 -17.43
CA LEU A 657 28.18 13.69 -17.97
C LEU A 657 27.34 14.92 -17.58
N ASN A 658 26.32 14.74 -16.71
CA ASN A 658 25.38 15.77 -16.26
C ASN A 658 24.74 16.56 -17.42
N CYS A 659 24.37 15.86 -18.50
CA CYS A 659 23.71 16.42 -19.68
C CYS A 659 22.45 15.63 -20.05
N THR A 660 21.64 16.18 -20.95
CA THR A 660 20.51 15.45 -21.54
C THR A 660 21.00 14.50 -22.63
N ASP A 661 20.27 13.41 -22.83
CA ASP A 661 20.50 12.47 -23.92
C ASP A 661 20.35 13.14 -25.30
N ALA A 662 19.34 14.01 -25.45
CA ALA A 662 19.17 14.83 -26.64
C ALA A 662 20.35 15.80 -26.85
N GLY A 663 20.85 16.44 -25.78
CA GLY A 663 21.98 17.36 -25.86
C GLY A 663 23.30 16.67 -26.18
N LEU A 664 23.49 15.44 -25.70
CA LEU A 664 24.66 14.62 -26.03
C LEU A 664 24.61 14.15 -27.50
N ALA A 665 23.43 13.73 -27.97
CA ALA A 665 23.21 13.32 -29.35
C ALA A 665 23.34 14.49 -30.36
N GLU A 666 22.94 15.70 -29.96
CA GLU A 666 23.12 16.91 -30.79
C GLU A 666 24.58 17.37 -30.83
N GLN A 667 25.32 17.22 -29.73
CA GLN A 667 26.73 17.60 -29.65
C GLN A 667 27.68 16.58 -30.30
N PHE A 668 27.35 15.28 -30.23
CA PHE A 668 28.17 14.15 -30.67
C PHE A 668 27.28 13.06 -31.32
N PRO A 669 26.79 13.28 -32.56
CA PRO A 669 25.81 12.39 -33.19
C PRO A 669 26.37 11.01 -33.52
N ASP A 670 27.61 10.92 -34.00
CA ASP A 670 28.22 9.67 -34.45
C ASP A 670 28.54 8.75 -33.26
N GLU A 671 29.17 9.30 -32.22
CA GLU A 671 29.52 8.57 -30.99
C GLU A 671 28.25 8.11 -30.26
N SER A 672 27.24 8.98 -30.16
CA SER A 672 25.96 8.64 -29.55
C SER A 672 25.21 7.55 -30.32
N ALA A 673 25.23 7.59 -31.66
CA ALA A 673 24.63 6.57 -32.51
C ALA A 673 25.31 5.20 -32.31
N LEU A 674 26.64 5.18 -32.21
CA LEU A 674 27.41 3.95 -32.00
C LEU A 674 27.12 3.32 -30.61
N ILE A 675 27.02 4.13 -29.55
CA ILE A 675 26.63 3.65 -28.21
C ILE A 675 25.22 3.04 -28.25
N VAL A 676 24.27 3.71 -28.90
CA VAL A 676 22.90 3.21 -29.05
C VAL A 676 22.88 1.89 -29.82
N GLN A 677 23.62 1.80 -30.93
CA GLN A 677 23.71 0.59 -31.75
C GLN A 677 24.27 -0.59 -30.94
N ARG A 678 25.35 -0.39 -30.17
CA ARG A 678 25.95 -1.45 -29.33
C ARG A 678 24.98 -1.92 -28.24
N TYR A 679 24.28 -0.99 -27.59
CA TYR A 679 23.28 -1.35 -26.58
C TYR A 679 22.10 -2.11 -27.18
N GLN A 680 21.63 -1.72 -28.37
CA GLN A 680 20.57 -2.42 -29.11
C GLN A 680 21.01 -3.83 -29.53
N ALA A 681 22.22 -3.99 -30.05
CA ALA A 681 22.78 -5.30 -30.43
C ALA A 681 22.88 -6.24 -29.21
N TYR A 682 23.35 -5.74 -28.06
CA TYR A 682 23.37 -6.49 -26.81
C TYR A 682 21.97 -6.93 -26.36
N LYS A 683 20.97 -6.04 -26.47
CA LYS A 683 19.58 -6.38 -26.14
C LYS A 683 18.97 -7.40 -27.09
N ALA A 684 19.29 -7.33 -28.37
CA ALA A 684 18.85 -8.31 -29.36
C ALA A 684 19.46 -9.70 -29.07
N ALA A 685 20.77 -9.78 -28.81
CA ALA A 685 21.45 -11.02 -28.46
C ALA A 685 20.91 -11.63 -27.15
N GLN A 686 20.66 -10.80 -26.13
CA GLN A 686 20.04 -11.23 -24.87
C GLN A 686 18.63 -11.79 -25.10
N LYS A 687 17.83 -11.16 -25.97
CA LYS A 687 16.48 -11.66 -26.31
C LYS A 687 16.56 -13.00 -27.05
N GLN A 688 17.51 -13.17 -27.95
CA GLN A 688 17.73 -14.43 -28.66
C GLN A 688 18.12 -15.57 -27.70
N SER A 689 19.07 -15.31 -26.80
CA SER A 689 19.46 -16.28 -25.75
C SER A 689 18.27 -16.72 -24.87
N TRP A 690 17.34 -15.81 -24.56
CA TRP A 690 16.11 -16.15 -23.83
C TRP A 690 15.18 -17.05 -24.64
N GLN A 691 15.08 -16.82 -25.96
CA GLN A 691 14.28 -17.64 -26.85
C GLN A 691 14.85 -19.05 -26.96
N ASP A 692 16.16 -19.18 -27.18
CA ASP A 692 16.84 -20.46 -27.32
C ASP A 692 16.73 -21.31 -26.04
N ALA A 693 16.84 -20.70 -24.87
CA ALA A 693 16.66 -21.39 -23.59
C ALA A 693 15.21 -21.85 -23.35
N LEU A 694 14.21 -21.06 -23.77
CA LEU A 694 12.81 -21.47 -23.71
C LEU A 694 12.51 -22.61 -24.70
N GLN A 695 13.11 -22.56 -25.89
CA GLN A 695 12.98 -23.60 -26.91
C GLN A 695 13.62 -24.91 -26.45
N SER A 696 14.83 -24.84 -25.89
CA SER A 696 15.55 -25.98 -25.30
C SER A 696 14.76 -26.63 -24.16
N ALA A 697 14.09 -25.83 -23.34
CA ALA A 697 13.23 -26.34 -22.26
C ALA A 697 11.97 -27.07 -22.77
N LEU A 698 11.49 -26.76 -23.98
CA LEU A 698 10.36 -27.47 -24.61
C LEU A 698 10.79 -28.80 -25.23
N THR A 699 12.01 -28.83 -25.80
CA THR A 699 12.57 -30.03 -26.44
C THR A 699 13.31 -30.94 -25.48
N SER A 700 13.41 -30.59 -24.20
CA SER A 700 14.13 -31.37 -23.19
C SER A 700 13.30 -32.57 -22.73
N ASP A 701 13.91 -33.75 -22.71
CA ASP A 701 13.32 -34.99 -22.17
C ASP A 701 13.38 -35.08 -20.63
N GLN A 702 13.63 -33.96 -19.94
CA GLN A 702 13.71 -33.94 -18.48
C GLN A 702 12.37 -34.33 -17.84
N THR A 703 12.37 -35.35 -16.99
CA THR A 703 11.21 -35.76 -16.18
C THR A 703 11.50 -35.55 -14.69
N PRO A 704 10.78 -34.64 -14.00
CA PRO A 704 9.67 -33.82 -14.49
C PRO A 704 10.12 -32.64 -15.40
N PRO A 705 9.26 -32.19 -16.35
CA PRO A 705 9.55 -31.06 -17.23
C PRO A 705 9.91 -29.79 -16.43
N PRO A 706 10.89 -28.97 -16.84
CA PRO A 706 11.37 -27.85 -16.05
C PRO A 706 10.29 -26.79 -15.79
N THR A 707 10.33 -26.14 -14.62
CA THR A 707 9.44 -24.98 -14.36
C THR A 707 9.94 -23.76 -15.13
N LEU A 708 9.01 -22.87 -15.49
CA LEU A 708 9.36 -21.53 -15.99
C LEU A 708 10.30 -20.74 -15.07
N ASN A 709 10.28 -21.03 -13.76
CA ASN A 709 11.17 -20.39 -12.80
C ASN A 709 12.57 -21.04 -12.78
N GLU A 710 12.68 -22.35 -13.03
CA GLU A 710 13.96 -23.04 -13.25
C GLU A 710 14.65 -22.50 -14.51
N VAL A 711 13.91 -22.39 -15.63
CA VAL A 711 14.44 -21.77 -16.87
C VAL A 711 14.85 -20.31 -16.64
N ALA A 712 14.06 -19.54 -15.88
CA ALA A 712 14.43 -18.17 -15.52
C ALA A 712 15.71 -18.08 -14.68
N ARG A 713 15.91 -19.03 -13.75
CA ARG A 713 17.14 -19.10 -12.93
C ARG A 713 18.37 -19.46 -13.75
N GLN A 714 18.24 -20.39 -14.70
CA GLN A 714 19.34 -20.73 -15.63
C GLN A 714 19.80 -19.51 -16.44
N LEU A 715 18.88 -18.58 -16.73
CA LEU A 715 19.16 -17.32 -17.40
C LEU A 715 19.56 -16.17 -16.44
N GLY A 716 19.79 -16.45 -15.16
CA GLY A 716 20.21 -15.46 -14.15
C GLY A 716 19.10 -14.53 -13.65
N HIS A 717 17.82 -14.85 -13.89
CA HIS A 717 16.69 -14.04 -13.42
C HIS A 717 16.05 -14.66 -12.17
N ALA A 718 15.62 -13.80 -11.24
CA ALA A 718 14.94 -14.23 -10.00
C ALA A 718 13.54 -14.82 -10.25
N ASN A 719 12.88 -14.48 -11.36
CA ASN A 719 11.54 -14.96 -11.69
C ASN A 719 11.26 -14.91 -13.19
N SER A 720 10.22 -15.65 -13.62
CA SER A 720 9.83 -15.77 -15.01
C SER A 720 9.06 -14.57 -15.59
N LYS A 721 8.97 -13.41 -14.91
CA LYS A 721 8.15 -12.28 -15.38
C LYS A 721 8.65 -11.71 -16.72
N LYS A 722 9.97 -11.56 -16.86
CA LYS A 722 10.59 -11.06 -18.09
C LYS A 722 10.36 -12.01 -19.27
N LEU A 723 10.52 -13.32 -19.04
CA LEU A 723 10.26 -14.34 -20.05
C LEU A 723 8.80 -14.32 -20.52
N ARG A 724 7.84 -14.21 -19.59
CA ARG A 724 6.40 -14.13 -19.94
C ARG A 724 6.02 -12.87 -20.72
N PHE A 725 6.71 -11.77 -20.45
CA PHE A 725 6.48 -10.51 -21.17
C PHE A 725 6.98 -10.58 -22.61
N HIS A 726 8.18 -11.15 -22.83
CA HIS A 726 8.79 -11.20 -24.17
C HIS A 726 8.35 -12.40 -25.01
N PHE A 727 8.05 -13.54 -24.38
CA PHE A 727 7.72 -14.82 -25.05
C PHE A 727 6.53 -15.53 -24.38
N PRO A 728 5.32 -14.95 -24.44
CA PRO A 728 4.14 -15.49 -23.76
C PRO A 728 3.73 -16.89 -24.26
N GLU A 729 3.87 -17.15 -25.56
CA GLU A 729 3.47 -18.43 -26.17
C GLU A 729 4.41 -19.59 -25.77
N LEU A 730 5.73 -19.41 -25.87
CA LEU A 730 6.70 -20.41 -25.41
C LEU A 730 6.53 -20.69 -23.91
N CYS A 731 6.29 -19.63 -23.11
CA CYS A 731 6.00 -19.81 -21.70
C CYS A 731 4.71 -20.61 -21.44
N ARG A 732 3.69 -20.43 -22.29
CA ARG A 732 2.42 -21.16 -22.21
C ARG A 732 2.62 -22.64 -22.53
N GLN A 733 3.40 -22.95 -23.56
CA GLN A 733 3.71 -24.32 -23.98
C GLN A 733 4.44 -25.10 -22.87
N ILE A 734 5.49 -24.54 -22.26
CA ILE A 734 6.21 -25.20 -21.14
C ILE A 734 5.25 -25.48 -19.98
N ARG A 735 4.37 -24.53 -19.68
CA ARG A 735 3.36 -24.70 -18.63
C ARG A 735 2.34 -25.79 -18.97
N GLN A 736 1.92 -25.89 -20.23
CA GLN A 736 1.02 -26.94 -20.71
C GLN A 736 1.68 -28.31 -20.64
N GLN A 737 2.93 -28.45 -21.08
CA GLN A 737 3.70 -29.71 -20.99
C GLN A 737 3.84 -30.19 -19.55
N ARG A 738 4.16 -29.28 -18.62
CA ARG A 738 4.22 -29.62 -17.18
C ARG A 738 2.85 -29.97 -16.60
N GLN A 739 1.79 -29.29 -17.03
CA GLN A 739 0.42 -29.61 -16.61
C GLN A 739 -0.03 -30.98 -17.11
N ALA A 740 0.30 -31.33 -18.35
CA ALA A 740 0.00 -32.65 -18.93
C ALA A 740 0.72 -33.77 -18.14
N HIS A 741 2.02 -33.61 -17.89
CA HIS A 741 2.79 -34.55 -17.07
C HIS A 741 2.22 -34.71 -15.63
N LEU A 742 1.82 -33.60 -14.99
CA LEU A 742 1.18 -33.66 -13.66
C LEU A 742 -0.18 -34.37 -13.70
N THR A 743 -0.94 -34.19 -14.78
CA THR A 743 -2.25 -34.83 -14.96
C THR A 743 -2.10 -36.34 -15.17
N ASP A 744 -1.15 -36.77 -16.00
CA ASP A 744 -0.82 -38.19 -16.20
C ASP A 744 -0.32 -38.86 -14.91
N ASN A 745 0.58 -38.21 -14.17
CA ASN A 745 1.04 -38.70 -12.86
C ASN A 745 -0.11 -38.80 -11.84
N TYR A 746 -1.03 -37.83 -11.85
CA TYR A 746 -2.22 -37.86 -11.01
C TYR A 746 -3.15 -39.04 -11.37
N GLN A 747 -3.39 -39.29 -12.66
CA GLN A 747 -4.20 -40.42 -13.12
C GLN A 747 -3.58 -41.78 -12.75
N LYS A 748 -2.26 -41.92 -12.89
CA LYS A 748 -1.51 -43.11 -12.44
C LYS A 748 -1.64 -43.34 -10.95
N LEU A 749 -1.51 -42.28 -10.14
CA LEU A 749 -1.66 -42.36 -8.70
C LEU A 749 -3.10 -42.73 -8.29
N GLN A 750 -4.09 -42.18 -9.00
CA GLN A 750 -5.51 -42.47 -8.76
C GLN A 750 -5.83 -43.95 -9.05
N THR A 751 -5.38 -44.48 -10.19
CA THR A 751 -5.58 -45.90 -10.56
C THR A 751 -4.90 -46.84 -9.57
N GLN A 752 -3.69 -46.52 -9.09
CA GLN A 752 -3.02 -47.29 -8.05
C GLN A 752 -3.78 -47.27 -6.72
N PHE A 753 -4.34 -46.12 -6.31
CA PHE A 753 -5.17 -46.03 -5.11
C PHE A 753 -6.45 -46.86 -5.25
N GLU A 754 -7.13 -46.77 -6.40
CA GLU A 754 -8.34 -47.54 -6.70
C GLU A 754 -8.09 -49.05 -6.70
N ALA A 755 -6.94 -49.51 -7.21
CA ALA A 755 -6.53 -50.91 -7.12
C ALA A 755 -6.40 -51.39 -5.66
N ILE A 756 -5.83 -50.57 -4.77
CA ILE A 756 -5.73 -50.88 -3.33
C ILE A 756 -7.12 -50.86 -2.67
N LEU A 757 -8.03 -49.99 -3.12
CA LEU A 757 -9.43 -50.01 -2.68
C LEU A 757 -10.19 -51.23 -3.19
N ALA A 758 -9.84 -51.83 -4.32
CA ALA A 758 -10.48 -53.03 -4.80
C ALA A 758 -10.05 -54.32 -4.05
N GLU A 759 -9.06 -54.24 -3.16
CA GLU A 759 -8.59 -55.40 -2.38
C GLU A 759 -9.70 -56.02 -1.50
N ASN A 760 -9.71 -57.36 -1.46
CA ASN A 760 -10.74 -58.26 -0.92
C ASN A 760 -11.54 -57.72 0.30
N PRO A 761 -12.89 -57.63 0.21
CA PRO A 761 -13.75 -57.09 1.26
C PRO A 761 -13.79 -57.92 2.56
N ALA A 762 -13.31 -59.18 2.55
CA ALA A 762 -13.26 -60.04 3.73
C ALA A 762 -12.12 -59.70 4.71
N LYS A 763 -11.13 -58.88 4.29
CA LYS A 763 -10.02 -58.43 5.15
C LYS A 763 -10.32 -57.05 5.75
N PRO A 764 -9.77 -56.71 6.94
CA PRO A 764 -9.94 -55.38 7.51
C PRO A 764 -9.44 -54.32 6.51
N PRO A 765 -10.20 -53.24 6.26
CA PRO A 765 -9.81 -52.24 5.28
C PRO A 765 -8.49 -51.58 5.68
N PRO A 766 -7.55 -51.37 4.72
CA PRO A 766 -6.27 -50.75 5.02
C PRO A 766 -6.48 -49.33 5.53
N THR A 767 -5.63 -48.88 6.47
CA THR A 767 -5.71 -47.49 6.93
C THR A 767 -5.11 -46.55 5.88
N LEU A 768 -5.48 -45.28 5.92
CA LEU A 768 -4.88 -44.27 5.03
C LEU A 768 -3.34 -44.23 5.16
N THR A 769 -2.81 -44.51 6.34
CA THR A 769 -1.37 -44.61 6.61
C THR A 769 -0.73 -45.81 5.91
N GLU A 770 -1.41 -46.95 5.88
CA GLU A 770 -0.94 -48.15 5.17
C GLU A 770 -1.00 -47.96 3.65
N VAL A 771 -2.06 -47.35 3.12
CA VAL A 771 -2.15 -47.00 1.69
C VAL A 771 -1.05 -46.00 1.31
N ALA A 772 -0.78 -45.01 2.16
CA ALA A 772 0.31 -44.06 1.97
C ALA A 772 1.69 -44.72 1.91
N ARG A 773 1.95 -45.69 2.79
CA ARG A 773 3.18 -46.47 2.80
C ARG A 773 3.35 -47.29 1.52
N ARG A 774 2.29 -47.95 1.03
CA ARG A 774 2.32 -48.76 -0.21
C ARG A 774 2.53 -47.93 -1.47
N LEU A 775 2.04 -46.69 -1.48
CA LEU A 775 2.21 -45.75 -2.58
C LEU A 775 3.48 -44.90 -2.45
N GLU A 776 4.31 -45.12 -1.42
CA GLU A 776 5.51 -44.34 -1.10
C GLU A 776 5.24 -42.82 -1.06
N ARG A 777 4.09 -42.43 -0.52
CA ARG A 777 3.67 -41.03 -0.41
C ARG A 777 3.24 -40.70 1.00
N ASP A 778 3.29 -39.41 1.31
CA ASP A 778 2.78 -38.92 2.58
C ASP A 778 1.22 -38.96 2.63
N PRO A 779 0.60 -39.36 3.76
CA PRO A 779 -0.85 -39.42 3.90
C PRO A 779 -1.58 -38.09 3.63
N SER A 780 -0.96 -36.95 3.95
CA SER A 780 -1.51 -35.61 3.67
C SER A 780 -1.47 -35.29 2.18
N THR A 781 -0.44 -35.77 1.48
CA THR A 781 -0.31 -35.63 0.02
C THR A 781 -1.39 -36.42 -0.70
N LEU A 782 -1.66 -37.66 -0.28
CA LEU A 782 -2.76 -38.46 -0.84
C LEU A 782 -4.13 -37.86 -0.54
N LYS A 783 -4.35 -37.32 0.67
CA LYS A 783 -5.62 -36.64 1.01
C LYS A 783 -5.86 -35.39 0.16
N ARG A 784 -4.79 -34.68 -0.23
CA ARG A 784 -4.87 -33.48 -1.08
C ARG A 784 -5.06 -33.82 -2.55
N LEU A 785 -4.33 -34.82 -3.04
CA LEU A 785 -4.37 -35.20 -4.45
C LEU A 785 -5.63 -36.03 -4.75
N CYS A 786 -5.92 -37.09 -3.98
CA CYS A 786 -6.99 -38.05 -4.23
C CYS A 786 -8.06 -38.03 -3.10
N PRO A 787 -8.82 -36.93 -2.94
CA PRO A 787 -9.74 -36.77 -1.81
C PRO A 787 -10.93 -37.74 -1.86
N VAL A 788 -11.41 -38.10 -3.06
CA VAL A 788 -12.55 -38.99 -3.26
C VAL A 788 -12.21 -40.40 -2.79
N GLN A 789 -11.05 -40.92 -3.21
CA GLN A 789 -10.56 -42.24 -2.82
C GLN A 789 -10.24 -42.29 -1.32
N ALA A 790 -9.66 -41.23 -0.75
CA ALA A 790 -9.43 -41.14 0.68
C ALA A 790 -10.74 -41.10 1.50
N GLN A 791 -11.80 -40.49 0.96
CA GLN A 791 -13.12 -40.49 1.58
C GLN A 791 -13.79 -41.87 1.49
N ALA A 792 -13.69 -42.55 0.35
CA ALA A 792 -14.19 -43.91 0.18
C ALA A 792 -13.50 -44.89 1.15
N LEU A 793 -12.18 -44.78 1.34
CA LEU A 793 -11.44 -45.59 2.31
C LEU A 793 -11.94 -45.38 3.74
N ARG A 794 -12.20 -44.12 4.12
CA ARG A 794 -12.71 -43.76 5.45
C ARG A 794 -14.10 -44.32 5.68
N ALA A 795 -15.01 -44.21 4.71
CA ALA A 795 -16.34 -44.78 4.78
C ALA A 795 -16.26 -46.31 4.97
N ARG A 796 -15.38 -47.00 4.24
CA ARG A 796 -15.18 -48.44 4.37
C ARG A 796 -14.62 -48.84 5.74
N CYS A 797 -13.66 -48.06 6.27
CA CYS A 797 -13.14 -48.25 7.63
C CYS A 797 -14.21 -48.03 8.70
N GLN A 798 -15.09 -47.07 8.51
CA GLN A 798 -16.18 -46.79 9.44
C GLN A 798 -17.22 -47.92 9.43
N HIS A 799 -17.68 -48.34 8.26
CA HIS A 799 -18.62 -49.45 8.11
C HIS A 799 -18.08 -50.75 8.74
N HIS A 800 -16.80 -51.06 8.53
CA HIS A 800 -16.17 -52.24 9.16
C HIS A 800 -16.12 -52.14 10.70
N LYS A 801 -15.87 -50.94 11.26
CA LYS A 801 -15.89 -50.71 12.71
C LYS A 801 -17.31 -50.87 13.28
N GLU A 802 -18.31 -50.34 12.59
CA GLU A 802 -19.73 -50.45 12.98
C GLU A 802 -20.20 -51.91 12.94
N ALA A 803 -19.86 -52.66 11.88
CA ALA A 803 -20.15 -54.08 11.78
C ALA A 803 -19.48 -54.90 12.90
N LYS A 804 -18.20 -54.64 13.20
CA LYS A 804 -17.48 -55.30 14.30
C LYS A 804 -18.07 -54.93 15.67
N LYS A 805 -18.55 -53.68 15.84
CA LYS A 805 -19.23 -53.25 17.06
C LYS A 805 -20.56 -54.00 17.23
N LEU A 806 -21.38 -54.09 16.19
CA LEU A 806 -22.64 -54.81 16.21
C LEU A 806 -22.45 -56.31 16.51
N ALA A 807 -21.46 -56.96 15.89
CA ALA A 807 -21.12 -58.35 16.18
C ALA A 807 -20.72 -58.56 17.65
N ALA A 808 -19.98 -57.62 18.25
CA ALA A 808 -19.63 -57.68 19.66
C ALA A 808 -20.83 -57.47 20.59
N GLU A 809 -21.76 -56.58 20.23
CA GLU A 809 -23.01 -56.38 20.96
C GLU A 809 -23.86 -57.65 20.98
N GLN A 810 -24.05 -58.26 19.81
CA GLN A 810 -24.80 -59.51 19.66
C GLN A 810 -24.18 -60.66 20.47
N ALA A 811 -22.85 -60.77 20.46
CA ALA A 811 -22.14 -61.79 21.25
C ALA A 811 -22.28 -61.56 22.77
N LEU A 812 -22.22 -60.31 23.25
CA LEU A 812 -22.45 -60.00 24.67
C LEU A 812 -23.90 -60.28 25.09
N GLN A 813 -24.88 -59.94 24.24
CA GLN A 813 -26.29 -60.25 24.47
C GLN A 813 -26.57 -61.75 24.48
N ALA A 814 -25.95 -62.53 23.58
CA ALA A 814 -26.07 -63.99 23.57
C ALA A 814 -25.59 -64.62 24.89
N ILE A 815 -24.48 -64.14 25.45
CA ILE A 815 -23.97 -64.60 26.76
C ILE A 815 -24.95 -64.29 27.90
N LEU A 816 -25.67 -63.17 27.83
CA LEU A 816 -26.69 -62.82 28.82
C LEU A 816 -27.94 -63.68 28.68
N ALA A 817 -28.38 -63.93 27.44
CA ALA A 817 -29.60 -64.66 27.12
C ALA A 817 -29.55 -66.16 27.46
N ASP A 818 -28.37 -66.80 27.43
CA ASP A 818 -28.27 -68.22 27.75
C ASP A 818 -28.26 -68.47 29.27
N GLU A 819 -29.42 -68.80 29.85
CA GLU A 819 -29.56 -69.08 31.29
C GLU A 819 -28.87 -70.38 31.75
N LYS A 820 -28.51 -71.29 30.84
CA LYS A 820 -28.01 -72.64 31.17
C LYS A 820 -26.50 -72.80 30.97
N GLU A 821 -25.86 -71.91 30.21
CA GLU A 821 -24.45 -72.03 29.85
C GLU A 821 -23.49 -71.34 30.85
N GLU A 822 -22.32 -71.95 31.08
CA GLU A 822 -21.26 -71.39 31.94
C GLU A 822 -20.69 -70.09 31.31
N PRO A 823 -20.73 -68.93 32.00
CA PRO A 823 -20.23 -67.68 31.43
C PRO A 823 -18.73 -67.77 31.08
N PRO A 824 -18.31 -67.46 29.83
CA PRO A 824 -16.94 -67.66 29.37
C PRO A 824 -15.94 -66.82 30.16
N ALA A 825 -14.68 -67.27 30.26
CA ALA A 825 -13.62 -66.51 30.93
C ALA A 825 -13.45 -65.12 30.30
N MET A 826 -13.33 -64.04 31.10
CA MET A 826 -13.17 -62.67 30.57
C MET A 826 -11.98 -62.54 29.61
N LYS A 827 -10.90 -63.30 29.87
CA LYS A 827 -9.73 -63.38 28.98
C LYS A 827 -10.05 -64.03 27.63
N LEU A 828 -10.92 -65.04 27.60
CA LEU A 828 -11.35 -65.73 26.37
C LEU A 828 -12.32 -64.85 25.59
N LEU A 829 -13.29 -64.25 26.27
CA LEU A 829 -14.26 -63.33 25.68
C LEU A 829 -13.59 -62.14 24.96
N VAL A 830 -12.61 -61.49 25.59
CA VAL A 830 -11.84 -60.40 24.98
C VAL A 830 -11.05 -60.85 23.75
N LYS A 831 -10.53 -62.08 23.77
CA LYS A 831 -9.76 -62.65 22.66
C LYS A 831 -10.66 -62.95 21.46
N GLU A 832 -11.84 -63.51 21.70
CA GLU A 832 -12.82 -63.84 20.65
C GLU A 832 -13.42 -62.59 20.01
N LEU A 833 -13.76 -61.58 20.81
CA LEU A 833 -14.33 -60.33 20.31
C LEU A 833 -13.29 -59.37 19.69
N GLY A 834 -12.00 -59.64 19.92
CA GLY A 834 -10.90 -58.82 19.41
C GLY A 834 -10.96 -57.36 19.90
N TYR A 835 -11.43 -57.14 21.13
CA TYR A 835 -11.54 -55.86 21.82
C TYR A 835 -10.97 -55.98 23.24
N THR A 836 -10.34 -54.92 23.75
CA THR A 836 -9.92 -54.90 25.17
C THR A 836 -11.12 -54.76 26.10
N CYS A 837 -10.99 -55.23 27.35
CA CYS A 837 -12.03 -55.05 28.39
C CYS A 837 -12.46 -53.58 28.53
N ASP A 838 -11.53 -52.65 28.43
CA ASP A 838 -11.83 -51.23 28.62
C ASP A 838 -12.52 -50.62 27.39
N THR A 839 -12.22 -51.14 26.20
CA THR A 839 -12.96 -50.78 24.98
C THR A 839 -14.39 -51.29 25.03
N LEU A 840 -14.61 -52.53 25.47
CA LEU A 840 -15.95 -53.09 25.63
C LEU A 840 -16.75 -52.33 26.71
N ARG A 841 -16.14 -52.01 27.86
CA ARG A 841 -16.80 -51.19 28.90
C ARG A 841 -17.15 -49.78 28.43
N ARG A 842 -16.34 -49.20 27.54
CA ARG A 842 -16.63 -47.88 26.96
C ARG A 842 -17.74 -47.92 25.92
N TYR A 843 -17.82 -48.99 25.13
CA TYR A 843 -18.84 -49.12 24.08
C TYR A 843 -20.18 -49.65 24.59
N PHE A 844 -20.16 -50.54 25.60
CA PHE A 844 -21.32 -51.25 26.13
C PHE A 844 -21.26 -51.34 27.65
N PRO A 845 -21.40 -50.22 28.38
CA PRO A 845 -21.23 -50.19 29.84
C PRO A 845 -22.23 -51.08 30.58
N GLU A 846 -23.51 -51.05 30.17
CA GLU A 846 -24.60 -51.82 30.81
C GLU A 846 -24.45 -53.31 30.54
N LEU A 847 -24.34 -53.72 29.26
CA LEU A 847 -24.15 -55.13 28.88
C LEU A 847 -22.91 -55.73 29.56
N MET A 848 -21.81 -54.97 29.66
CA MET A 848 -20.61 -55.45 30.36
C MET A 848 -20.80 -55.56 31.87
N ALA A 849 -21.58 -54.67 32.50
CA ALA A 849 -21.92 -54.77 33.92
C ALA A 849 -22.76 -56.03 34.18
N ASP A 850 -23.73 -56.31 33.32
CA ASP A 850 -24.59 -57.49 33.42
C ASP A 850 -23.80 -58.78 33.22
N VAL A 851 -22.90 -58.83 32.22
CA VAL A 851 -22.05 -60.02 31.99
C VAL A 851 -21.12 -60.27 33.16
N LEU A 852 -20.57 -59.20 33.75
CA LEU A 852 -19.74 -59.30 34.95
C LEU A 852 -20.54 -59.75 36.17
N ALA A 853 -21.77 -59.25 36.34
CA ALA A 853 -22.67 -59.63 37.42
C ALA A 853 -23.07 -61.12 37.30
N LYS A 854 -23.50 -61.57 36.11
CA LYS A 854 -23.81 -62.97 35.80
C LYS A 854 -22.63 -63.91 36.05
N ARG A 855 -21.43 -63.49 35.70
CA ARG A 855 -20.20 -64.24 36.03
C ARG A 855 -19.97 -64.29 37.54
N GLN A 856 -20.15 -63.17 38.24
CA GLN A 856 -19.92 -63.10 39.68
C GLN A 856 -20.90 -63.97 40.45
N THR A 857 -22.18 -63.99 40.06
CA THR A 857 -23.19 -64.89 40.64
C THR A 857 -22.87 -66.34 40.36
N PHE A 858 -22.50 -66.70 39.12
CA PHE A 858 -22.08 -68.06 38.77
C PHE A 858 -20.86 -68.53 39.56
N VAL A 859 -19.81 -67.70 39.67
CA VAL A 859 -18.60 -68.03 40.45
C VAL A 859 -18.92 -68.19 41.93
N LYS A 860 -19.77 -67.34 42.51
CA LYS A 860 -20.23 -67.46 43.90
C LYS A 860 -21.01 -68.76 44.11
N ALA A 861 -21.97 -69.08 43.24
CA ALA A 861 -22.77 -70.31 43.32
C ALA A 861 -21.89 -71.57 43.20
N ARG A 862 -20.95 -71.58 42.24
CA ARG A 862 -19.99 -72.69 42.06
C ARG A 862 -19.02 -72.81 43.23
N SER A 863 -18.60 -71.70 43.84
CA SER A 863 -17.79 -71.72 45.05
C SER A 863 -18.55 -72.34 46.22
N LEU A 864 -19.81 -71.96 46.43
CA LEU A 864 -20.67 -72.53 47.48
C LEU A 864 -20.91 -74.02 47.26
N GLN A 865 -21.20 -74.43 46.03
CA GLN A 865 -21.38 -75.84 45.67
C GLN A 865 -20.11 -76.66 45.95
N ARG A 866 -18.92 -76.11 45.64
CA ARG A 866 -17.63 -76.76 45.97
C ARG A 866 -17.41 -76.87 47.47
N GLN A 867 -17.78 -75.86 48.25
CA GLN A 867 -17.70 -75.89 49.71
C GLN A 867 -18.59 -77.00 50.27
N GLN A 868 -19.87 -77.06 49.84
CA GLN A 868 -20.80 -78.12 50.25
C GLN A 868 -20.31 -79.52 49.87
N GLN A 869 -19.79 -79.70 48.65
CA GLN A 869 -19.22 -80.98 48.21
C GLN A 869 -18.00 -81.39 49.05
N LEU A 870 -17.13 -80.45 49.41
CA LEU A 870 -15.97 -80.71 50.27
C LEU A 870 -16.39 -81.05 51.70
N GLU A 871 -17.38 -80.36 52.26
CA GLU A 871 -17.96 -80.69 53.57
C GLU A 871 -18.52 -82.12 53.57
N ILE A 872 -19.36 -82.46 52.58
CA ILE A 872 -19.90 -83.82 52.42
C ILE A 872 -18.77 -84.86 52.32
N ALA A 873 -17.75 -84.58 51.51
CA ALA A 873 -16.60 -85.49 51.35
C ALA A 873 -15.84 -85.67 52.66
N VAL A 874 -15.63 -84.61 53.44
CA VAL A 874 -14.94 -84.66 54.74
C VAL A 874 -15.75 -85.44 55.76
N ARG A 875 -17.07 -85.20 55.85
CA ARG A 875 -17.95 -85.98 56.74
C ARG A 875 -17.90 -87.46 56.38
N ARG A 876 -17.96 -87.80 55.09
CA ARG A 876 -17.86 -89.17 54.58
C ARG A 876 -16.52 -89.83 54.95
N LEU A 877 -15.41 -89.16 54.64
CA LEU A 877 -14.05 -89.66 54.92
C LEU A 877 -13.78 -89.81 56.42
N THR A 878 -14.35 -88.95 57.26
CA THR A 878 -14.23 -89.04 58.73
C THR A 878 -14.93 -90.30 59.24
N LYS A 879 -16.13 -90.60 58.74
CA LYS A 879 -16.89 -91.83 59.09
C LYS A 879 -16.19 -93.08 58.57
N GLU A 880 -15.75 -93.09 57.31
CA GLU A 880 -15.00 -94.22 56.73
C GLU A 880 -13.73 -94.56 57.53
N LEU A 881 -13.00 -93.54 58.01
CA LEU A 881 -11.81 -93.73 58.84
C LEU A 881 -12.14 -94.34 60.20
N TYR A 882 -13.21 -93.87 60.83
CA TYR A 882 -13.70 -94.40 62.10
C TYR A 882 -14.15 -95.86 61.98
N ASP A 883 -14.92 -96.19 60.93
CA ASP A 883 -15.38 -97.55 60.65
C ASP A 883 -14.21 -98.53 60.38
N GLN A 884 -13.07 -98.01 59.89
CA GLN A 884 -11.82 -98.78 59.72
C GLN A 884 -11.02 -98.95 61.02
N GLY A 885 -11.52 -98.46 62.15
CA GLY A 885 -10.83 -98.52 63.46
C GLY A 885 -9.66 -97.55 63.59
N LEU A 886 -9.54 -96.55 62.71
CA LEU A 886 -8.48 -95.54 62.72
C LEU A 886 -9.00 -94.21 63.28
N ASP A 887 -8.20 -93.51 64.11
CA ASP A 887 -8.58 -92.17 64.61
C ASP A 887 -8.64 -91.15 63.45
N PRO A 888 -9.83 -90.58 63.13
CA PRO A 888 -10.00 -89.72 61.97
C PRO A 888 -9.45 -88.32 62.21
N THR A 889 -8.13 -88.15 62.16
CA THR A 889 -7.45 -86.86 62.30
C THR A 889 -7.52 -86.01 61.03
N LEU A 890 -7.47 -84.68 61.14
CA LEU A 890 -7.42 -83.77 59.97
C LEU A 890 -6.28 -84.12 59.00
N ARG A 891 -5.15 -84.62 59.51
CA ARG A 891 -4.03 -85.08 58.68
C ARG A 891 -4.41 -86.29 57.83
N GLN A 892 -5.11 -87.28 58.41
CA GLN A 892 -5.58 -88.47 57.70
C GLN A 892 -6.63 -88.17 56.64
N ILE A 893 -7.49 -87.18 56.90
CA ILE A 893 -8.49 -86.70 55.95
C ILE A 893 -7.83 -85.91 54.82
N GLY A 894 -6.87 -85.02 55.15
CA GLY A 894 -6.12 -84.25 54.16
C GLY A 894 -5.35 -85.10 53.15
N LEU A 895 -4.89 -86.30 53.54
CA LEU A 895 -4.24 -87.26 52.64
C LEU A 895 -5.21 -87.90 51.63
N ARG A 896 -6.51 -87.96 51.96
CA ARG A 896 -7.57 -88.56 51.11
C ARG A 896 -8.37 -87.50 50.34
N LEU A 897 -8.18 -86.21 50.66
CA LEU A 897 -8.74 -85.11 49.88
C LEU A 897 -7.86 -84.80 48.65
N PRO A 898 -8.46 -84.34 47.55
CA PRO A 898 -7.70 -83.97 46.34
C PRO A 898 -6.70 -82.83 46.55
N ASN A 899 -6.81 -82.06 47.65
CA ASN A 899 -5.80 -81.09 48.07
C ASN A 899 -5.72 -81.01 49.61
N HIS A 900 -4.61 -81.47 50.18
CA HIS A 900 -4.40 -81.52 51.63
C HIS A 900 -4.53 -80.16 52.35
N LYS A 901 -4.29 -79.05 51.64
CA LYS A 901 -4.40 -77.68 52.21
C LYS A 901 -5.85 -77.26 52.50
N MET A 902 -6.85 -78.01 52.01
CA MET A 902 -8.28 -77.75 52.28
C MET A 902 -8.66 -77.97 53.75
N THR A 903 -7.83 -78.70 54.51
CA THR A 903 -8.03 -78.95 55.95
C THR A 903 -7.79 -77.72 56.84
N ILE A 904 -7.17 -76.67 56.29
CA ILE A 904 -6.91 -75.38 56.99
C ILE A 904 -8.16 -74.47 56.91
N VAL A 905 -9.12 -74.79 56.04
CA VAL A 905 -10.28 -73.93 55.79
C VAL A 905 -11.29 -74.04 56.95
N PRO A 906 -11.76 -72.92 57.54
CA PRO A 906 -12.57 -72.94 58.77
C PRO A 906 -13.84 -73.81 58.71
N HIS A 907 -14.63 -73.71 57.64
CA HIS A 907 -15.87 -74.51 57.50
C HIS A 907 -15.59 -76.01 57.34
N ILE A 908 -14.47 -76.37 56.71
CA ILE A 908 -14.05 -77.78 56.58
C ILE A 908 -13.63 -78.34 57.95
N ARG A 909 -12.88 -77.56 58.72
CA ARG A 909 -12.49 -77.94 60.08
C ARG A 909 -13.71 -78.07 60.99
N GLN A 910 -14.70 -77.19 60.83
CA GLN A 910 -15.96 -77.25 61.55
C GLN A 910 -16.76 -78.51 61.19
N ALA A 911 -16.95 -78.82 59.89
CA ALA A 911 -17.65 -80.02 59.46
C ALA A 911 -16.98 -81.32 59.96
N TRP A 912 -15.64 -81.34 60.05
CA TRP A 912 -14.88 -82.43 60.65
C TRP A 912 -15.10 -82.55 62.17
N LEU A 913 -15.04 -81.44 62.92
CA LEU A 913 -15.27 -81.41 64.37
C LEU A 913 -16.69 -81.89 64.72
N GLU A 914 -17.70 -81.39 64.00
CA GLU A 914 -19.10 -81.81 64.16
C GLU A 914 -19.23 -83.34 63.94
N THR A 915 -18.58 -83.87 62.90
CA THR A 915 -18.63 -85.31 62.61
C THR A 915 -17.91 -86.14 63.68
N ARG A 916 -16.82 -85.64 64.28
CA ARG A 916 -16.13 -86.33 65.39
C ARG A 916 -16.99 -86.34 66.66
N GLN A 917 -17.69 -85.24 66.95
CA GLN A 917 -18.66 -85.20 68.05
C GLN A 917 -19.79 -86.20 67.84
N GLU A 918 -20.36 -86.29 66.62
CA GLU A 918 -21.38 -87.29 66.27
C GLU A 918 -20.93 -88.74 66.53
N LEU A 919 -19.63 -89.02 66.35
CA LEU A 919 -19.03 -90.34 66.53
C LEU A 919 -18.55 -90.61 67.99
N GLY A 920 -18.76 -89.68 68.92
CA GLY A 920 -18.35 -89.82 70.32
C GLY A 920 -16.84 -89.68 70.56
N LEU A 921 -16.10 -89.10 69.62
CA LEU A 921 -14.66 -88.88 69.73
C LEU A 921 -14.35 -87.57 70.45
N PRO A 922 -13.23 -87.47 71.19
CA PRO A 922 -12.81 -86.21 71.80
C PRO A 922 -12.51 -85.15 70.72
N THR A 923 -13.02 -83.94 70.95
CA THR A 923 -12.89 -82.76 70.09
C THR A 923 -11.53 -82.11 70.14
#